data_AF-A0A1G6NVN9-F1
#
_entry.id   AF-A0A1G6NVN9-F1
#
_cell.length_a   1.000
_cell.length_b   1.000
_cell.length_c   1.000
_cell.angle_alpha   90.00
_cell.angle_beta   90.00
_cell.angle_gamma   90.00
#
_symmetry.space_group_name_H-M   'P 1'
#
loop_
_entity.id
_entity.type
_entity.pdbx_description
1 polymer ?
#
loop_
_entity_poly.entity_id
_entity_poly.type
_entity_poly.pdbx_seq_one_letter_code
_entity_poly.pdbx_strand_id
1 'polypeptide(L)'
;MRDGWDAGGPVDEERSRRWTRRQRRVLWAAPETADEPGEDTGRRRRTRQERRDRRSALFDLLAVVAALALVGLGLANLVLIGETELAGRQAAIAVGGIVALAACWRVRVRYLDVLGRVAYGAAVVLLVGVLVTGVSAKGATRWIVVGPFTFQPSELAKLGLLLVLAGVLGSGRPAWQRFALAVLLAAAPTGLTLLQPDLSTTMLLVVLTGSMLVIGRVPARFLVPLVAAVAVSAPLMISLLQPYQLQRLGTFLVGAHESPTGSGWALRQAHITLGSAGLFGRSGDPLRELRAEYLPEGHTDLAPASLVGQWGLVAGAGVVLAVVVLVWRLALASRRSRTAHGALVAGGLAVLMGVETVVSVGANLGLLPLAGVPFPLLSYGGTALVVHLAAIGVVLGVRRDGARRRLWARSGRRSRRPRLVRLAALALSALLVSFGVYGWRLQVTRGEELTLAGEEQMTRCVRLPAPRGAITDRHDTPLAVDASATGTGVDRVLVVPALLRDTPSAVDRLAALTGRVPGDLQAEIDAAEPTTLSLPVAEVPRPTGEAVTAAGITGVLVVPEPRRSYPQGAALGPVLGFVGVATPESEQRWAGLPAGEFVGRAGLELQYDAVLRGVNGRQCLYVDPSGVPVALAERVAPVPGADLRLSLDLGLQRQLYDGLVAALDAQRRADGHVAAAVAMDPRSGQVLAMASAPSFDNGVYGPPADTGALTALAEAPGSPTLEHATQAALPPGSTFKLVVAAANQAHGVLDPYRAVPTGADFTYGGHTFGNWKPMGPMDLVESIAWSNDVYFYKLALALGAEAIAETAAALGVGQPTGIDLPGESAGYLGTPESVAADGGTWYGGSTVILGIGQGEIQVTPLQNARWTAAVATGALVTPRLGLAVGAEGSWTAVPAPAPAPLPFADALGPVREGMRQVVTGGTATRLGTLPAPVGAKTGTAQDGGLGPDEYDYWMTAAAPSDAPEIVVTSLVQAPEARKGDAATVAQEGLRYYLDHRADVLATGPVQAP
;
A
#
# COMPACT_ATOMS: atom_id res chain seq x y z
N MET A 1 12.85 44.93 -37.04
CA MET A 1 11.85 45.51 -36.12
C MET A 1 12.50 45.57 -34.77
N ARG A 2 13.10 46.72 -34.47
CA ARG A 2 12.52 47.85 -33.71
C ARG A 2 12.89 47.69 -32.24
N ASP A 3 13.33 48.68 -31.48
CA ASP A 3 13.85 50.04 -31.66
C ASP A 3 14.32 50.43 -30.24
N GLY A 4 15.40 51.19 -30.06
CA GLY A 4 15.32 52.62 -29.70
C GLY A 4 16.01 52.82 -28.33
N TRP A 5 17.20 53.42 -28.20
CA TRP A 5 17.66 54.81 -28.41
C TRP A 5 17.27 55.80 -27.30
N ASP A 6 18.31 56.39 -26.69
CA ASP A 6 18.57 57.83 -26.44
C ASP A 6 19.44 58.01 -25.17
N ALA A 7 20.32 59.00 -24.98
CA ALA A 7 20.95 60.04 -25.80
C ALA A 7 22.05 60.75 -24.93
N GLY A 8 22.97 61.47 -25.57
CA GLY A 8 23.66 62.65 -24.97
C GLY A 8 25.16 62.53 -24.61
N GLY A 9 26.04 63.24 -25.34
CA GLY A 9 27.47 63.47 -25.01
C GLY A 9 27.73 64.81 -24.28
N PRO A 10 28.92 65.47 -24.41
CA PRO A 10 30.22 65.01 -24.92
C PRO A 10 31.48 65.43 -24.09
N VAL A 11 32.65 65.00 -24.61
CA VAL A 11 34.05 65.55 -24.54
C VAL A 11 35.12 64.87 -23.62
N ASP A 12 36.22 64.49 -24.31
CA ASP A 12 37.67 64.38 -23.99
C ASP A 12 38.45 63.10 -23.58
N GLU A 13 39.57 62.95 -24.32
CA GLU A 13 40.93 62.37 -24.11
C GLU A 13 41.27 60.90 -23.74
N GLU A 14 42.35 60.45 -24.41
CA GLU A 14 43.43 59.50 -24.05
C GLU A 14 43.40 57.97 -24.38
N ARG A 15 44.59 57.48 -24.83
CA ARG A 15 45.12 56.07 -24.90
C ARG A 15 44.57 55.10 -25.96
N SER A 16 45.27 54.05 -26.43
CA SER A 16 46.69 53.61 -26.50
C SER A 16 46.76 52.33 -27.36
N ARG A 17 47.85 52.09 -28.11
CA ARG A 17 48.15 50.80 -28.80
C ARG A 17 49.57 50.31 -28.42
N ARG A 18 49.72 49.08 -27.91
CA ARG A 18 51.02 48.46 -27.56
C ARG A 18 51.19 47.06 -28.20
N TRP A 19 52.43 46.81 -28.63
CA TRP A 19 52.95 45.66 -29.39
C TRP A 19 53.37 44.45 -28.52
N THR A 20 53.57 43.25 -29.11
CA THR A 20 54.28 42.13 -28.47
C THR A 20 55.36 41.41 -29.30
N ARG A 21 56.59 41.50 -28.76
CA ARG A 21 57.79 40.63 -28.71
C ARG A 21 58.16 39.52 -29.71
N ARG A 22 57.32 39.01 -30.61
CA ARG A 22 57.72 37.83 -31.44
C ARG A 22 58.46 38.16 -32.74
N GLN A 23 58.59 39.45 -33.08
CA GLN A 23 59.19 39.94 -34.33
C GLN A 23 60.54 40.67 -34.16
N ARG A 24 61.16 40.65 -32.97
CA ARG A 24 62.48 41.27 -32.76
C ARG A 24 63.46 40.24 -32.21
N ARG A 25 64.48 39.92 -33.02
CA ARG A 25 65.75 39.20 -32.75
C ARG A 25 65.96 37.90 -33.55
N VAL A 26 65.99 38.07 -34.87
CA VAL A 26 67.08 37.56 -35.71
C VAL A 26 67.79 38.84 -36.21
N LEU A 27 69.12 38.83 -36.33
CA LEU A 27 70.05 39.96 -36.61
C LEU A 27 70.73 40.53 -35.35
N TRP A 28 71.84 39.91 -34.93
CA TRP A 28 73.17 40.51 -34.97
C TRP A 28 74.22 39.49 -34.51
N ALA A 29 75.22 39.25 -35.34
CA ALA A 29 76.43 38.50 -35.05
C ALA A 29 77.60 39.48 -34.91
N ALA A 30 78.52 39.26 -33.97
CA ALA A 30 79.93 39.67 -33.98
C ALA A 30 80.67 39.20 -32.69
N PRO A 31 82.00 39.04 -32.71
CA PRO A 31 82.70 37.90 -32.07
C PRO A 31 83.85 38.27 -31.10
N GLU A 32 84.54 37.22 -30.57
CA GLU A 32 85.87 37.18 -29.90
C GLU A 32 86.01 37.93 -28.53
N THR A 33 86.81 37.56 -27.52
CA THR A 33 88.15 36.94 -27.41
C THR A 33 88.36 36.20 -26.06
N ALA A 34 89.49 35.49 -25.95
CA ALA A 34 90.04 34.72 -24.84
C ALA A 34 90.31 35.49 -23.52
N ASP A 35 90.26 34.80 -22.36
CA ASP A 35 91.46 34.36 -21.59
C ASP A 35 91.05 33.61 -20.28
N GLU A 36 91.97 32.76 -19.79
CA GLU A 36 91.84 31.85 -18.64
C GLU A 36 91.98 32.55 -17.23
N PRO A 37 92.36 31.87 -16.13
CA PRO A 37 91.46 31.23 -15.16
C PRO A 37 91.58 31.83 -13.75
N GLY A 38 90.56 31.64 -12.90
CA GLY A 38 90.64 31.98 -11.48
C GLY A 38 89.83 31.00 -10.64
N GLU A 39 90.52 30.12 -9.92
CA GLU A 39 89.94 29.30 -8.85
C GLU A 39 89.33 30.21 -7.77
N ASP A 40 88.06 29.98 -7.43
CA ASP A 40 87.56 30.32 -6.10
C ASP A 40 86.65 29.22 -5.54
N THR A 41 87.10 28.73 -4.39
CA THR A 41 86.53 27.69 -3.53
C THR A 41 85.21 28.11 -2.87
N GLY A 42 84.09 27.95 -3.59
CA GLY A 42 82.75 28.21 -3.06
C GLY A 42 81.97 26.95 -2.64
N ARG A 43 82.15 26.49 -1.39
CA ARG A 43 81.36 25.41 -0.76
C ARG A 43 79.87 25.82 -0.63
N ARG A 44 79.06 25.66 -1.68
CA ARG A 44 77.60 25.96 -1.64
C ARG A 44 76.88 25.05 -0.62
N ARG A 45 76.51 25.62 0.52
CA ARG A 45 75.53 25.05 1.48
C ARG A 45 74.19 24.86 0.75
N ARG A 46 73.79 23.60 0.58
CA ARG A 46 72.51 23.18 -0.04
C ARG A 46 71.31 23.65 0.79
N THR A 47 70.27 24.16 0.14
CA THR A 47 69.04 24.65 0.78
C THR A 47 68.17 23.50 1.32
N ARG A 48 67.34 23.76 2.35
CA ARG A 48 66.36 22.79 2.88
C ARG A 48 65.39 22.27 1.80
N GLN A 49 65.05 23.11 0.81
CA GLN A 49 64.23 22.79 -0.35
C GLN A 49 64.86 21.67 -1.21
N GLU A 50 66.15 21.78 -1.54
CA GLU A 50 66.87 20.76 -2.33
C GLU A 50 67.05 19.42 -1.60
N ARG A 51 67.14 19.45 -0.27
CA ARG A 51 67.13 18.22 0.56
C ARG A 51 65.74 17.57 0.59
N ARG A 52 64.67 18.37 0.65
CA ARG A 52 63.27 17.91 0.62
C ARG A 52 62.90 17.33 -0.76
N ASP A 53 63.37 17.96 -1.84
CA ASP A 53 63.20 17.48 -3.23
C ASP A 53 64.00 16.21 -3.53
N ARG A 54 65.17 16.01 -2.91
CA ARG A 54 65.90 14.73 -3.01
C ARG A 54 65.25 13.60 -2.22
N ARG A 55 64.64 13.89 -1.06
CA ARG A 55 63.90 12.89 -0.26
C ARG A 55 62.57 12.51 -0.94
N SER A 56 61.83 13.48 -1.49
CA SER A 56 60.58 13.25 -2.27
C SER A 56 60.82 12.62 -3.65
N ALA A 57 62.04 12.71 -4.18
CA ALA A 57 62.46 11.99 -5.39
C ALA A 57 62.71 10.48 -5.16
N LEU A 58 63.00 10.05 -3.92
CA LEU A 58 63.37 8.67 -3.60
C LEU A 58 62.19 7.80 -3.13
N PHE A 59 61.18 8.40 -2.51
CA PHE A 59 60.00 7.71 -1.98
C PHE A 59 58.72 8.50 -2.31
N ASP A 60 57.71 7.82 -2.87
CA ASP A 60 56.47 8.47 -3.28
C ASP A 60 55.42 8.39 -2.17
N LEU A 61 55.51 9.29 -1.20
CA LEU A 61 54.62 9.32 -0.04
C LEU A 61 53.14 9.40 -0.44
N LEU A 62 52.81 10.15 -1.51
CA LEU A 62 51.43 10.30 -1.97
C LEU A 62 50.84 8.98 -2.50
N ALA A 63 51.64 8.15 -3.18
CA ALA A 63 51.18 6.84 -3.64
C ALA A 63 50.92 5.88 -2.46
N VAL A 64 51.78 5.93 -1.45
CA VAL A 64 51.64 5.09 -0.25
C VAL A 64 50.44 5.53 0.59
N VAL A 65 50.29 6.84 0.82
CA VAL A 65 49.13 7.39 1.54
C VAL A 65 47.84 7.06 0.81
N ALA A 66 47.78 7.20 -0.52
CA ALA A 66 46.60 6.82 -1.30
C ALA A 66 46.27 5.32 -1.18
N ALA A 67 47.28 4.44 -1.26
CA ALA A 67 47.08 3.00 -1.09
C ALA A 67 46.60 2.64 0.33
N LEU A 68 47.21 3.21 1.36
CA LEU A 68 46.82 2.98 2.76
C LEU A 68 45.44 3.58 3.07
N ALA A 69 45.06 4.69 2.46
CA ALA A 69 43.73 5.27 2.60
C ALA A 69 42.65 4.34 2.05
N LEU A 70 42.88 3.70 0.90
CA LEU A 70 41.95 2.71 0.34
C LEU A 70 41.80 1.50 1.27
N VAL A 71 42.91 0.97 1.80
CA VAL A 71 42.88 -0.14 2.77
C VAL A 71 42.15 0.25 4.05
N GLY A 72 42.43 1.44 4.58
CA GLY A 72 41.80 1.96 5.79
C GLY A 72 40.28 2.14 5.62
N LEU A 73 39.84 2.69 4.49
CA LEU A 73 38.41 2.85 4.18
C LEU A 73 37.73 1.48 3.98
N GLY A 74 38.40 0.51 3.37
CA GLY A 74 37.89 -0.86 3.25
C GLY A 74 37.69 -1.53 4.61
N LEU A 75 38.67 -1.43 5.50
CA LEU A 75 38.58 -1.92 6.88
C LEU A 75 37.46 -1.23 7.66
N ALA A 76 37.35 0.10 7.55
CA ALA A 76 36.29 0.85 8.20
C ALA A 76 34.90 0.46 7.69
N ASN A 77 34.76 0.16 6.40
CA ASN A 77 33.51 -0.32 5.82
C ASN A 77 33.09 -1.68 6.39
N LEU A 78 34.03 -2.64 6.48
CA LEU A 78 33.76 -3.97 7.04
C LEU A 78 33.26 -3.91 8.48
N VAL A 79 33.85 -3.06 9.32
CA VAL A 79 33.40 -2.86 10.70
C VAL A 79 31.98 -2.29 10.75
N LEU A 80 31.65 -1.38 9.84
CA LEU A 80 30.34 -0.72 9.84
C LEU A 80 29.20 -1.61 9.36
N ILE A 81 29.46 -2.54 8.44
CA ILE A 81 28.46 -3.51 7.98
C ILE A 81 28.32 -4.74 8.89
N GLY A 82 28.91 -4.72 10.09
CA GLY A 82 28.83 -5.81 11.08
C GLY A 82 29.86 -6.93 10.91
N GLU A 83 30.68 -6.89 9.85
CA GLU A 83 31.65 -7.93 9.47
C GLU A 83 32.99 -7.80 10.21
N THR A 84 32.94 -7.77 11.55
CA THR A 84 34.11 -7.51 12.41
C THR A 84 35.20 -8.59 12.31
N GLU A 85 34.81 -9.86 12.10
CA GLU A 85 35.76 -10.96 11.92
C GLU A 85 36.55 -10.80 10.62
N LEU A 86 35.86 -10.50 9.51
CA LEU A 86 36.49 -10.24 8.22
C LEU A 86 37.38 -9.00 8.27
N ALA A 87 36.98 -7.96 9.01
CA ALA A 87 37.81 -6.77 9.24
C ALA A 87 39.12 -7.14 9.95
N GLY A 88 39.07 -8.00 10.98
CA GLY A 88 40.25 -8.49 11.68
C GLY A 88 41.20 -9.28 10.76
N ARG A 89 40.65 -10.18 9.95
CA ARG A 89 41.43 -10.95 8.95
C ARG A 89 42.08 -10.05 7.91
N GLN A 90 41.33 -9.10 7.35
CA GLN A 90 41.82 -8.13 6.36
C GLN A 90 42.93 -7.24 6.96
N ALA A 91 42.83 -6.87 8.25
CA ALA A 91 43.85 -6.08 8.93
C ALA A 91 45.18 -6.84 9.06
N ALA A 92 45.14 -8.13 9.42
CA ALA A 92 46.33 -8.97 9.47
C ALA A 92 46.99 -9.12 8.08
N ILE A 93 46.18 -9.31 7.04
CA ILE A 93 46.64 -9.37 5.65
C ILE A 93 47.25 -8.03 5.21
N ALA A 94 46.64 -6.90 5.59
CA ALA A 94 47.15 -5.56 5.30
C ALA A 94 48.54 -5.35 5.89
N VAL A 95 48.79 -5.80 7.13
CA VAL A 95 50.13 -5.76 7.75
C VAL A 95 51.14 -6.57 6.92
N GLY A 96 50.78 -7.79 6.53
CA GLY A 96 51.61 -8.61 5.64
C GLY A 96 51.89 -7.93 4.29
N GLY A 97 50.88 -7.26 3.72
CA GLY A 97 51.00 -6.48 2.49
C GLY A 97 51.91 -5.26 2.62
N ILE A 98 51.88 -4.55 3.75
CA ILE A 98 52.78 -3.41 4.04
C ILE A 98 54.23 -3.91 4.14
N VAL A 99 54.45 -5.06 4.78
CA VAL A 99 55.77 -5.70 4.84
C VAL A 99 56.24 -6.08 3.43
N ALA A 100 55.37 -6.68 2.62
CA ALA A 100 55.67 -7.02 1.22
C ALA A 100 55.99 -5.78 0.37
N LEU A 101 55.23 -4.68 0.52
CA LEU A 101 55.51 -3.39 -0.10
C LEU A 101 56.90 -2.87 0.27
N ALA A 102 57.25 -2.90 1.56
CA ALA A 102 58.54 -2.45 2.06
C ALA A 102 59.71 -3.34 1.59
N ALA A 103 59.49 -4.65 1.42
CA ALA A 103 60.44 -5.60 0.86
C ALA A 103 60.64 -5.35 -0.65
N CYS A 104 59.55 -5.30 -1.42
CA CYS A 104 59.58 -5.05 -2.86
C CYS A 104 60.13 -3.68 -3.23
N TRP A 105 59.90 -2.65 -2.41
CA TRP A 105 60.53 -1.34 -2.57
C TRP A 105 62.07 -1.38 -2.53
N ARG A 106 62.64 -2.36 -1.82
CA ARG A 106 64.10 -2.52 -1.75
C ARG A 106 64.68 -3.16 -3.01
N VAL A 107 63.89 -3.91 -3.78
CA VAL A 107 64.32 -4.62 -5.00
C VAL A 107 64.84 -3.64 -6.05
N ARG A 108 65.99 -3.95 -6.64
CA ARG A 108 66.59 -3.13 -7.72
C ARG A 108 66.02 -3.54 -9.07
N VAL A 109 65.90 -2.57 -9.98
CA VAL A 109 65.32 -2.76 -11.33
C VAL A 109 65.98 -3.89 -12.13
N ARG A 110 67.26 -4.18 -11.88
CA ARG A 110 68.00 -5.27 -12.55
C ARG A 110 67.48 -6.68 -12.22
N TYR A 111 66.82 -6.85 -11.07
CA TYR A 111 66.28 -8.14 -10.64
C TYR A 111 64.81 -8.34 -11.04
N LEU A 112 64.17 -7.32 -11.65
CA LEU A 112 62.77 -7.41 -12.06
C LEU A 112 62.53 -8.48 -13.13
N ASP A 113 63.51 -8.75 -13.99
CA ASP A 113 63.40 -9.82 -14.99
C ASP A 113 63.40 -11.22 -14.36
N VAL A 114 64.24 -11.42 -13.33
CA VAL A 114 64.27 -12.68 -12.56
C VAL A 114 62.99 -12.81 -11.73
N LEU A 115 62.61 -11.75 -11.02
CA LEU A 115 61.39 -11.71 -10.23
C LEU A 115 60.15 -11.98 -11.10
N GLY A 116 60.09 -11.39 -12.30
CA GLY A 116 58.99 -11.60 -13.24
C GLY A 116 58.89 -13.06 -13.69
N ARG A 117 60.01 -13.68 -14.09
CA ARG A 117 60.03 -15.10 -14.50
C ARG A 117 59.64 -16.04 -13.36
N VAL A 118 60.14 -15.79 -12.16
CA VAL A 118 59.77 -16.58 -10.96
C VAL A 118 58.30 -16.41 -10.62
N ALA A 119 57.79 -15.17 -10.59
CA ALA A 119 56.38 -14.90 -10.28
C ALA A 119 55.44 -15.50 -11.33
N TYR A 120 55.78 -15.39 -12.62
CA TYR A 120 55.02 -15.98 -13.71
C TYR A 120 55.02 -17.52 -13.65
N GLY A 121 56.19 -18.13 -13.46
CA GLY A 121 56.30 -19.59 -13.34
C GLY A 121 55.52 -20.12 -12.14
N ALA A 122 55.67 -19.48 -10.97
CA ALA A 122 54.91 -19.80 -9.77
C ALA A 122 53.40 -19.64 -10.00
N ALA A 123 52.97 -18.55 -10.66
CA ALA A 123 51.56 -18.33 -10.96
C ALA A 123 50.98 -19.41 -11.88
N VAL A 124 51.69 -19.82 -12.94
CA VAL A 124 51.23 -20.88 -13.84
C VAL A 124 51.12 -22.21 -13.11
N VAL A 125 52.12 -22.57 -12.29
CA VAL A 125 52.07 -23.79 -11.46
C VAL A 125 50.89 -23.76 -10.50
N LEU A 126 50.67 -22.64 -9.82
CA LEU A 126 49.55 -22.49 -8.89
C LEU A 126 48.20 -22.52 -9.61
N LEU A 127 48.08 -21.94 -10.81
CA LEU A 127 46.86 -22.03 -11.63
C LEU A 127 46.59 -23.47 -12.08
N VAL A 128 47.62 -24.24 -12.45
CA VAL A 128 47.45 -25.68 -12.69
C VAL A 128 47.00 -26.39 -11.41
N GLY A 129 47.56 -26.01 -10.25
CA GLY A 129 47.14 -26.51 -8.95
C GLY A 129 45.65 -26.28 -8.67
N VAL A 130 45.11 -25.10 -9.02
CA VAL A 130 43.66 -24.80 -8.87
C VAL A 130 42.77 -25.77 -9.65
N LEU A 131 43.22 -26.30 -10.79
CA LEU A 131 42.44 -27.29 -11.55
C LEU A 131 42.30 -28.63 -10.80
N VAL A 132 43.19 -28.91 -9.85
CA VAL A 132 43.24 -30.17 -9.10
C VAL A 132 42.69 -30.00 -7.68
N THR A 133 43.06 -28.93 -6.99
CA THR A 133 42.76 -28.72 -5.56
C THR A 133 41.98 -27.42 -5.30
N GLY A 134 41.47 -26.77 -6.34
CA GLY A 134 40.73 -25.52 -6.24
C GLY A 134 39.35 -25.68 -5.61
N VAL A 135 38.93 -24.67 -4.86
CA VAL A 135 37.58 -24.61 -4.26
C VAL A 135 36.62 -23.90 -5.22
N SER A 136 35.51 -24.58 -5.54
CA SER A 136 34.40 -24.04 -6.32
C SER A 136 33.48 -23.17 -5.46
N ALA A 137 33.29 -21.92 -5.83
CA ALA A 137 32.29 -21.04 -5.21
C ALA A 137 31.51 -20.30 -6.32
N LYS A 138 30.17 -20.28 -6.23
CA LYS A 138 29.26 -19.59 -7.16
C LYS A 138 29.56 -19.84 -8.65
N GLY A 139 29.97 -21.07 -8.99
CA GLY A 139 30.23 -21.50 -10.37
C GLY A 139 31.64 -21.26 -10.92
N ALA A 140 32.60 -20.79 -10.11
CA ALA A 140 34.01 -20.64 -10.53
C ALA A 140 35.00 -21.24 -9.51
N THR A 141 36.09 -21.83 -10.00
CA THR A 141 37.18 -22.43 -9.21
C THR A 141 38.37 -21.48 -9.16
N ARG A 142 38.47 -20.66 -8.11
CA ARG A 142 39.44 -19.53 -8.08
C ARG A 142 40.48 -19.60 -6.96
N TRP A 143 40.22 -20.40 -5.93
CA TRP A 143 40.93 -20.29 -4.65
C TRP A 143 41.63 -21.59 -4.26
N ILE A 144 42.79 -21.46 -3.63
CA ILE A 144 43.46 -22.53 -2.89
C ILE A 144 43.41 -22.17 -1.40
N VAL A 145 42.98 -23.11 -0.57
CA VAL A 145 42.93 -22.94 0.89
C VAL A 145 44.28 -23.34 1.49
N VAL A 146 44.90 -22.43 2.25
CA VAL A 146 46.17 -22.66 2.96
C VAL A 146 45.96 -22.30 4.43
N GLY A 147 45.58 -23.29 5.23
CA GLY A 147 45.21 -23.07 6.64
C GLY A 147 44.00 -22.13 6.78
N PRO A 148 44.06 -21.07 7.62
CA PRO A 148 42.96 -20.12 7.77
C PRO A 148 42.88 -19.08 6.63
N PHE A 149 43.77 -19.13 5.63
CA PHE A 149 43.84 -18.13 4.56
C PHE A 149 43.46 -18.73 3.21
N THR A 150 42.82 -17.92 2.38
CA THR A 150 42.56 -18.24 0.97
C THR A 150 43.53 -17.47 0.08
N PHE A 151 44.19 -18.20 -0.82
CA PHE A 151 45.10 -17.63 -1.81
C PHE A 151 44.48 -17.73 -3.19
N GLN A 152 44.49 -16.62 -3.95
CA GLN A 152 44.00 -16.56 -5.32
C GLN A 152 45.18 -16.49 -6.30
N PRO A 153 45.56 -17.60 -6.96
CA PRO A 153 46.70 -17.63 -7.89
C PRO A 153 46.60 -16.67 -9.06
N SER A 154 45.39 -16.34 -9.51
CA SER A 154 45.16 -15.40 -10.60
C SER A 154 45.64 -13.98 -10.30
N GLU A 155 45.64 -13.56 -9.04
CA GLU A 155 46.20 -12.27 -8.63
C GLU A 155 47.71 -12.21 -8.86
N LEU A 156 48.41 -13.29 -8.50
CA LEU A 156 49.83 -13.45 -8.79
C LEU A 156 50.08 -13.58 -10.31
N ALA A 157 49.17 -14.23 -11.05
CA ALA A 157 49.26 -14.37 -12.50
C ALA A 157 49.19 -13.03 -13.23
N LYS A 158 48.28 -12.11 -12.83
CA LYS A 158 48.22 -10.74 -13.37
C LYS A 158 49.55 -10.02 -13.18
N LEU A 159 50.12 -10.06 -11.97
CA LEU A 159 51.39 -9.41 -11.67
C LEU A 159 52.57 -10.08 -12.40
N GLY A 160 52.65 -11.41 -12.39
CA GLY A 160 53.71 -12.18 -13.04
C GLY A 160 53.72 -11.96 -14.56
N LEU A 161 52.55 -12.05 -15.21
CA LEU A 161 52.39 -11.77 -16.63
C LEU A 161 52.81 -10.33 -16.96
N LEU A 162 52.36 -9.34 -16.18
CA LEU A 162 52.75 -7.94 -16.36
C LEU A 162 54.28 -7.76 -16.32
N LEU A 163 54.95 -8.35 -15.34
CA LEU A 163 56.41 -8.25 -15.18
C LEU A 163 57.15 -8.90 -16.36
N VAL A 164 56.75 -10.09 -16.80
CA VAL A 164 57.40 -10.78 -17.94
C VAL A 164 57.12 -10.05 -19.25
N LEU A 165 55.88 -9.61 -19.50
CA LEU A 165 55.52 -8.82 -20.68
C LEU A 165 56.32 -7.52 -20.74
N ALA A 166 56.53 -6.84 -19.61
CA ALA A 166 57.39 -5.66 -19.56
C ALA A 166 58.84 -5.96 -19.98
N GLY A 167 59.34 -7.16 -19.68
CA GLY A 167 60.67 -7.64 -20.10
C GLY A 167 60.76 -7.88 -21.59
N VAL A 168 59.78 -8.61 -22.13
CA VAL A 168 59.69 -8.93 -23.57
C VAL A 168 59.49 -7.68 -24.42
N LEU A 169 58.51 -6.84 -24.06
CA LEU A 169 58.16 -5.65 -24.82
C LEU A 169 59.21 -4.54 -24.71
N GLY A 170 59.96 -4.52 -23.59
CA GLY A 170 61.08 -3.62 -23.35
C GLY A 170 62.40 -4.07 -23.99
N SER A 171 62.46 -5.26 -24.58
CA SER A 171 63.66 -5.80 -25.24
C SER A 171 63.93 -5.16 -26.60
N GLY A 172 65.16 -5.33 -27.11
CA GLY A 172 65.57 -4.85 -28.44
C GLY A 172 65.02 -5.66 -29.63
N ARG A 173 64.15 -6.64 -29.38
CA ARG A 173 63.61 -7.55 -30.40
C ARG A 173 62.73 -6.84 -31.45
N PRO A 174 62.68 -7.34 -32.70
CA PRO A 174 61.77 -6.82 -33.72
C PRO A 174 60.30 -6.93 -33.28
N ALA A 175 59.45 -6.06 -33.83
CA ALA A 175 58.07 -5.90 -33.35
C ALA A 175 57.21 -7.17 -33.44
N TRP A 176 57.39 -7.99 -34.48
CA TRP A 176 56.64 -9.25 -34.66
C TRP A 176 57.02 -10.29 -33.59
N GLN A 177 58.30 -10.40 -33.22
CA GLN A 177 58.74 -11.29 -32.13
C GLN A 177 58.24 -10.82 -30.77
N ARG A 178 58.26 -9.51 -30.52
CA ARG A 178 57.69 -8.92 -29.29
C ARG A 178 56.19 -9.21 -29.18
N PHE A 179 55.46 -9.12 -30.30
CA PHE A 179 54.05 -9.47 -30.37
C PHE A 179 53.80 -10.96 -30.14
N ALA A 180 54.44 -11.83 -30.92
CA ALA A 180 54.25 -13.29 -30.84
C ALA A 180 54.58 -13.83 -29.45
N LEU A 181 55.71 -13.42 -28.87
CA LEU A 181 56.11 -13.87 -27.53
C LEU A 181 55.17 -13.33 -26.44
N ALA A 182 54.67 -12.10 -26.58
CA ALA A 182 53.70 -11.54 -25.63
C ALA A 182 52.36 -12.29 -25.67
N VAL A 183 51.85 -12.62 -26.87
CA VAL A 183 50.62 -13.41 -27.03
C VAL A 183 50.82 -14.83 -26.49
N LEU A 184 51.94 -15.48 -26.81
CA LEU A 184 52.25 -16.84 -26.33
C LEU A 184 52.32 -16.91 -24.80
N LEU A 185 52.98 -15.94 -24.16
CA LEU A 185 53.07 -15.85 -22.71
C LEU A 185 51.74 -15.49 -22.06
N ALA A 186 50.86 -14.74 -22.73
CA ALA A 186 49.53 -14.47 -22.22
C ALA A 186 48.59 -15.68 -22.36
N ALA A 187 48.77 -16.50 -23.40
CA ALA A 187 47.89 -17.62 -23.70
C ALA A 187 47.84 -18.66 -22.58
N ALA A 188 48.97 -18.97 -21.94
CA ALA A 188 49.04 -19.95 -20.85
C ALA A 188 48.16 -19.57 -19.63
N PRO A 189 48.39 -18.45 -18.93
CA PRO A 189 47.54 -18.09 -17.79
C PRO A 189 46.10 -17.79 -18.21
N THR A 190 45.87 -17.18 -19.39
CA THR A 190 44.51 -16.87 -19.88
C THR A 190 43.71 -18.14 -20.18
N GLY A 191 44.35 -19.15 -20.77
CA GLY A 191 43.72 -20.45 -21.04
C GLY A 191 43.42 -21.21 -19.75
N LEU A 192 44.34 -21.20 -18.79
CA LEU A 192 44.12 -21.82 -17.48
C LEU A 192 42.97 -21.16 -16.71
N THR A 193 42.86 -19.84 -16.72
CA THR A 193 41.75 -19.13 -16.05
C THR A 193 40.42 -19.34 -16.76
N LEU A 194 40.43 -19.51 -18.09
CA LEU A 194 39.24 -19.88 -18.86
C LEU A 194 38.75 -21.30 -18.52
N LEU A 195 39.68 -22.23 -18.29
CA LEU A 195 39.39 -23.60 -17.83
C LEU A 195 38.91 -23.65 -16.36
N GLN A 196 39.12 -22.59 -15.58
CA GLN A 196 38.69 -22.43 -14.17
C GLN A 196 37.32 -21.74 -14.02
N PRO A 197 36.50 -21.78 -15.07
CA PRO A 197 35.42 -20.82 -15.35
C PRO A 197 35.56 -19.39 -14.79
N ASP A 198 36.76 -18.79 -14.76
CA ASP A 198 36.96 -17.43 -14.25
C ASP A 198 36.99 -16.39 -15.36
N LEU A 199 35.79 -16.01 -15.82
CA LEU A 199 35.61 -15.02 -16.89
C LEU A 199 36.21 -13.65 -16.53
N SER A 200 36.13 -13.26 -15.25
CA SER A 200 36.55 -11.94 -14.78
C SER A 200 38.07 -11.76 -14.86
N THR A 201 38.82 -12.74 -14.35
CA THR A 201 40.27 -12.77 -14.46
C THR A 201 40.70 -12.92 -15.92
N THR A 202 40.04 -13.79 -16.69
CA THR A 202 40.36 -14.01 -18.10
C THR A 202 40.24 -12.70 -18.89
N MET A 203 39.16 -11.94 -18.68
CA MET A 203 38.98 -10.62 -19.27
C MET A 203 40.09 -9.65 -18.84
N LEU A 204 40.43 -9.60 -17.56
CA LEU A 204 41.49 -8.74 -17.04
C LEU A 204 42.88 -9.08 -17.61
N LEU A 205 43.22 -10.37 -17.79
CA LEU A 205 44.48 -10.82 -18.39
C LEU A 205 44.57 -10.44 -19.88
N VAL A 206 43.45 -10.54 -20.62
CA VAL A 206 43.36 -10.09 -22.02
C VAL A 206 43.54 -8.57 -22.12
N VAL A 207 42.82 -7.80 -21.29
CA VAL A 207 42.92 -6.33 -21.25
C VAL A 207 44.32 -5.88 -20.82
N LEU A 208 44.93 -6.55 -19.84
CA LEU A 208 46.31 -6.33 -19.41
C LEU A 208 47.28 -6.55 -20.57
N THR A 209 47.16 -7.67 -21.28
CA THR A 209 48.02 -8.00 -22.42
C THR A 209 47.88 -6.98 -23.56
N GLY A 210 46.65 -6.64 -23.94
CA GLY A 210 46.37 -5.61 -24.95
C GLY A 210 46.93 -4.24 -24.55
N SER A 211 46.70 -3.83 -23.30
CA SER A 211 47.23 -2.58 -22.75
C SER A 211 48.76 -2.54 -22.79
N MET A 212 49.41 -3.65 -22.42
CA MET A 212 50.86 -3.78 -22.46
C MET A 212 51.41 -3.72 -23.88
N LEU A 213 50.76 -4.36 -24.86
CA LEU A 213 51.14 -4.30 -26.28
C LEU A 213 51.05 -2.86 -26.84
N VAL A 214 49.98 -2.14 -26.51
CA VAL A 214 49.77 -0.74 -26.90
C VAL A 214 50.83 0.16 -26.27
N ILE A 215 51.03 0.07 -24.96
CA ILE A 215 52.00 0.89 -24.22
C ILE A 215 53.45 0.54 -24.64
N GLY A 216 53.71 -0.73 -24.97
CA GLY A 216 54.95 -1.28 -25.52
C GLY A 216 55.21 -0.90 -26.99
N ARG A 217 54.28 -0.16 -27.62
CA ARG A 217 54.34 0.31 -29.02
C ARG A 217 54.53 -0.82 -30.02
N VAL A 218 53.75 -1.88 -29.88
CA VAL A 218 53.57 -2.83 -30.98
C VAL A 218 52.75 -2.12 -32.08
N PRO A 219 53.20 -2.13 -33.35
CA PRO A 219 52.47 -1.50 -34.45
C PRO A 219 51.03 -2.01 -34.56
N ALA A 220 50.08 -1.10 -34.82
CA ALA A 220 48.64 -1.42 -34.87
C ALA A 220 48.28 -2.54 -35.86
N ARG A 221 49.05 -2.71 -36.95
CA ARG A 221 48.87 -3.80 -37.92
C ARG A 221 48.92 -5.21 -37.32
N PHE A 222 49.56 -5.39 -36.15
CA PHE A 222 49.55 -6.66 -35.42
C PHE A 222 48.42 -6.74 -34.38
N LEU A 223 47.86 -5.61 -33.99
CA LEU A 223 46.77 -5.53 -33.01
C LEU A 223 45.39 -5.71 -33.69
N VAL A 224 45.22 -5.17 -34.90
CA VAL A 224 43.95 -5.26 -35.66
C VAL A 224 43.52 -6.71 -35.90
N PRO A 225 44.39 -7.65 -36.35
CA PRO A 225 44.01 -9.04 -36.50
C PRO A 225 43.61 -9.72 -35.19
N LEU A 226 44.21 -9.33 -34.06
CA LEU A 226 43.87 -9.88 -32.75
C LEU A 226 42.47 -9.41 -32.30
N VAL A 227 42.18 -8.11 -32.47
CA VAL A 227 40.85 -7.56 -32.19
C VAL A 227 39.80 -8.16 -33.11
N ALA A 228 40.10 -8.30 -34.40
CA ALA A 228 39.22 -8.96 -35.36
C ALA A 228 39.01 -10.44 -35.00
N ALA A 229 40.05 -11.17 -34.61
CA ALA A 229 39.94 -12.55 -34.17
C ALA A 229 39.04 -12.69 -32.95
N VAL A 230 39.21 -11.83 -31.92
CA VAL A 230 38.35 -11.82 -30.73
C VAL A 230 36.90 -11.49 -31.08
N ALA A 231 36.67 -10.52 -31.98
CA ALA A 231 35.32 -10.14 -32.43
C ALA A 231 34.64 -11.26 -33.22
N VAL A 232 35.37 -11.92 -34.13
CA VAL A 232 34.87 -13.05 -34.92
C VAL A 232 34.64 -14.28 -34.05
N SER A 233 35.48 -14.52 -33.04
CA SER A 233 35.31 -15.63 -32.10
C SER A 233 34.27 -15.36 -31.02
N ALA A 234 33.74 -14.14 -30.90
CA ALA A 234 32.82 -13.77 -29.81
C ALA A 234 31.55 -14.66 -29.75
N PRO A 235 30.86 -15.01 -30.85
CA PRO A 235 29.72 -15.93 -30.81
C PRO A 235 30.09 -17.32 -30.30
N LEU A 236 31.26 -17.84 -30.71
CA LEU A 236 31.78 -19.12 -30.23
C LEU A 236 32.16 -19.03 -28.75
N MET A 237 32.78 -17.92 -28.31
CA MET A 237 33.10 -17.69 -26.90
C MET A 237 31.85 -17.64 -26.02
N ILE A 238 30.74 -17.07 -26.51
CA ILE A 238 29.45 -17.06 -25.80
C ILE A 238 28.93 -18.49 -25.62
N SER A 239 29.10 -19.38 -26.60
CA SER A 239 28.70 -20.80 -26.48
C SER A 239 29.51 -21.60 -25.46
N LEU A 240 30.71 -21.10 -25.08
CA LEU A 240 31.57 -21.72 -24.07
C LEU A 240 31.27 -21.20 -22.65
N LEU A 241 30.36 -20.24 -22.49
CA LEU A 241 29.99 -19.68 -21.20
C LEU A 241 29.07 -20.61 -20.41
N GLN A 242 29.28 -20.66 -19.10
CA GLN A 242 28.42 -21.38 -18.18
C GLN A 242 27.05 -20.68 -18.02
N PRO A 243 25.97 -21.39 -17.64
CA PRO A 243 24.63 -20.81 -17.49
C PRO A 243 24.60 -19.56 -16.58
N TYR A 244 25.34 -19.55 -15.47
CA TYR A 244 25.40 -18.39 -14.57
C TYR A 244 26.10 -17.16 -15.19
N GLN A 245 27.05 -17.38 -16.12
CA GLN A 245 27.75 -16.31 -16.83
C GLN A 245 26.83 -15.68 -17.88
N LEU A 246 26.03 -16.50 -18.57
CA LEU A 246 24.97 -16.03 -19.47
C LEU A 246 23.90 -15.24 -18.72
N GLN A 247 23.51 -15.66 -17.51
CA GLN A 247 22.56 -14.91 -16.68
C GLN A 247 23.11 -13.51 -16.30
N ARG A 248 24.38 -13.40 -15.92
CA ARG A 248 25.03 -12.11 -15.62
C ARG A 248 25.12 -11.18 -16.84
N LEU A 249 25.35 -11.74 -18.03
CA LEU A 249 25.38 -10.97 -19.28
C LEU A 249 23.96 -10.57 -19.73
N GLY A 250 23.00 -11.49 -19.64
CA GLY A 250 21.60 -11.24 -19.96
C GLY A 250 20.98 -10.18 -19.06
N THR A 251 21.24 -10.24 -17.74
CA THR A 251 20.77 -9.21 -16.79
C THR A 251 21.35 -7.82 -17.08
N PHE A 252 22.57 -7.73 -17.60
CA PHE A 252 23.14 -6.46 -18.06
C PHE A 252 22.46 -5.94 -19.34
N LEU A 253 22.17 -6.82 -20.31
CA LEU A 253 21.58 -6.44 -21.60
C LEU A 253 20.08 -6.10 -21.51
N VAL A 254 19.34 -6.81 -20.67
CA VAL A 254 17.89 -6.66 -20.48
C VAL A 254 17.57 -5.62 -19.38
N GLY A 255 18.50 -5.42 -18.45
CA GLY A 255 18.36 -4.46 -17.35
C GLY A 255 17.86 -5.09 -16.05
N ALA A 256 18.24 -4.49 -14.91
CA ALA A 256 17.97 -5.01 -13.57
C ALA A 256 16.49 -5.08 -13.18
N HIS A 257 15.60 -4.40 -13.91
CA HIS A 257 14.18 -4.29 -13.56
C HIS A 257 13.37 -5.55 -13.96
N GLU A 258 13.84 -6.33 -14.95
CA GLU A 258 13.12 -7.50 -15.47
C GLU A 258 13.55 -8.83 -14.85
N SER A 259 14.62 -8.85 -14.04
CA SER A 259 15.12 -10.06 -13.38
C SER A 259 15.18 -9.88 -11.86
N PRO A 260 14.11 -10.22 -11.13
CA PRO A 260 14.03 -10.03 -9.67
C PRO A 260 14.90 -11.00 -8.85
N THR A 261 15.66 -11.90 -9.50
CA THR A 261 16.49 -12.91 -8.83
C THR A 261 17.96 -12.86 -9.31
N GLY A 262 18.86 -13.42 -8.52
CA GLY A 262 20.28 -13.56 -8.90
C GLY A 262 21.01 -12.22 -9.08
N SER A 263 21.66 -12.04 -10.23
CA SER A 263 22.47 -10.85 -10.52
C SER A 263 21.66 -9.58 -10.77
N GLY A 264 20.41 -9.69 -11.24
CA GLY A 264 19.52 -8.54 -11.39
C GLY A 264 19.12 -7.95 -10.04
N TRP A 265 18.80 -8.82 -9.07
CA TRP A 265 18.55 -8.44 -7.69
C TRP A 265 19.77 -7.74 -7.06
N ALA A 266 20.97 -8.34 -7.15
CA ALA A 266 22.19 -7.74 -6.60
C ALA A 266 22.48 -6.33 -7.14
N LEU A 267 22.26 -6.12 -8.45
CA LEU A 267 22.42 -4.81 -9.07
C LEU A 267 21.34 -3.81 -8.61
N ARG A 268 20.09 -4.24 -8.49
CA ARG A 268 19.01 -3.41 -7.96
C ARG A 268 19.30 -2.96 -6.54
N GLN A 269 19.82 -3.84 -5.69
CA GLN A 269 20.21 -3.51 -4.32
C GLN A 269 21.41 -2.55 -4.27
N ALA A 270 22.37 -2.69 -5.18
CA ALA A 270 23.45 -1.72 -5.34
C ALA A 270 22.92 -0.33 -5.73
N HIS A 271 21.95 -0.26 -6.65
CA HIS A 271 21.30 1.01 -7.01
C HIS A 271 20.49 1.61 -5.87
N ILE A 272 19.71 0.81 -5.14
CA ILE A 272 18.98 1.26 -3.94
C ILE A 272 19.96 1.82 -2.92
N THR A 273 21.05 1.11 -2.65
CA THR A 273 22.09 1.55 -1.71
C THR A 273 22.74 2.87 -2.16
N LEU A 274 23.15 2.98 -3.42
CA LEU A 274 23.77 4.18 -3.98
C LEU A 274 22.81 5.37 -4.06
N GLY A 275 21.56 5.13 -4.45
CA GLY A 275 20.55 6.17 -4.62
C GLY A 275 20.02 6.71 -3.29
N SER A 276 20.02 5.88 -2.25
CA SER A 276 19.48 6.24 -0.93
C SER A 276 20.56 6.73 0.06
N ALA A 277 21.85 6.55 -0.26
CA ALA A 277 22.99 6.88 0.59
C ALA A 277 23.10 8.35 1.06
N GLY A 278 22.60 9.33 0.31
CA GLY A 278 22.86 10.73 0.64
C GLY A 278 24.32 11.16 0.41
N LEU A 279 24.68 12.40 0.76
CA LEU A 279 26.06 12.89 0.60
C LEU A 279 27.02 12.29 1.65
N PHE A 280 26.51 12.03 2.85
CA PHE A 280 27.30 11.61 4.02
C PHE A 280 27.01 10.18 4.50
N GLY A 281 26.15 9.43 3.79
CA GLY A 281 25.86 8.05 4.12
C GLY A 281 24.82 7.89 5.21
N ARG A 282 24.60 6.65 5.62
CA ARG A 282 23.64 6.25 6.66
C ARG A 282 24.30 5.54 7.84
N SER A 283 25.57 5.83 8.14
CA SER A 283 26.29 5.20 9.25
C SER A 283 25.67 5.44 10.63
N GLY A 284 24.87 6.51 10.80
CA GLY A 284 24.16 6.82 12.04
C GLY A 284 22.74 6.24 12.13
N ASP A 285 22.29 5.52 11.09
CA ASP A 285 20.97 4.92 11.04
C ASP A 285 20.91 3.65 11.93
N PRO A 286 19.91 3.50 12.81
CA PRO A 286 19.78 2.30 13.65
C PRO A 286 19.60 1.01 12.82
N LEU A 287 19.07 1.10 11.60
CA LEU A 287 18.85 -0.04 10.70
C LEU A 287 20.00 -0.21 9.69
N ARG A 288 21.18 0.36 9.96
CA ARG A 288 22.35 0.28 9.07
C ARG A 288 22.81 -1.16 8.78
N GLU A 289 22.69 -2.05 9.77
CA GLU A 289 23.07 -3.46 9.66
C GLU A 289 22.06 -4.21 8.79
N LEU A 290 20.77 -4.07 9.09
CA LEU A 290 19.69 -4.61 8.26
C LEU A 290 19.81 -4.18 6.79
N ARG A 291 20.00 -2.88 6.52
CA ARG A 291 20.19 -2.39 5.15
C ARG A 291 21.42 -2.96 4.46
N ALA A 292 22.47 -3.28 5.22
CA ALA A 292 23.68 -3.89 4.66
C ALA A 292 23.43 -5.35 4.24
N GLU A 293 22.55 -6.08 4.93
CA GLU A 293 22.18 -7.46 4.58
C GLU A 293 21.46 -7.55 3.22
N TYR A 294 20.70 -6.51 2.85
CA TYR A 294 20.06 -6.42 1.54
C TYR A 294 21.07 -6.23 0.40
N LEU A 295 22.31 -5.82 0.68
CA LEU A 295 23.35 -5.69 -0.35
C LEU A 295 24.21 -6.97 -0.41
N PRO A 296 23.97 -7.88 -1.37
CA PRO A 296 24.75 -9.10 -1.45
C PRO A 296 26.22 -8.79 -1.76
N GLU A 297 27.15 -9.54 -1.17
CA GLU A 297 28.59 -9.40 -1.48
C GLU A 297 29.13 -7.96 -1.28
N GLY A 298 28.53 -7.20 -0.36
CA GLY A 298 28.95 -5.84 0.00
C GLY A 298 30.38 -5.75 0.55
N HIS A 299 31.00 -6.87 0.91
CA HIS A 299 32.39 -6.93 1.37
C HIS A 299 33.39 -7.20 0.22
N THR A 300 32.95 -7.76 -0.92
CA THR A 300 33.79 -8.09 -2.09
C THR A 300 33.43 -7.23 -3.32
N ASP A 301 32.54 -7.71 -4.18
CA ASP A 301 32.24 -7.17 -5.51
C ASP A 301 31.46 -5.85 -5.45
N LEU A 302 30.58 -5.72 -4.45
CA LEU A 302 29.74 -4.54 -4.22
C LEU A 302 30.26 -3.63 -3.10
N ALA A 303 31.55 -3.77 -2.73
CA ALA A 303 32.20 -2.91 -1.73
C ALA A 303 32.14 -1.41 -2.02
N PRO A 304 32.23 -0.93 -3.28
CA PRO A 304 32.02 0.50 -3.59
C PRO A 304 30.61 0.98 -3.25
N ALA A 305 29.57 0.21 -3.60
CA ALA A 305 28.19 0.53 -3.24
C ALA A 305 27.97 0.49 -1.72
N SER A 306 28.52 -0.53 -1.05
CA SER A 306 28.49 -0.66 0.42
C SER A 306 29.11 0.56 1.11
N LEU A 307 30.31 0.97 0.69
CA LEU A 307 30.99 2.15 1.24
C LEU A 307 30.17 3.42 1.07
N VAL A 308 29.59 3.64 -0.12
CA VAL A 308 28.74 4.80 -0.37
C VAL A 308 27.46 4.72 0.46
N GLY A 309 26.84 3.55 0.61
CA GLY A 309 25.69 3.36 1.50
C GLY A 309 25.97 3.83 2.94
N GLN A 310 27.14 3.46 3.47
CA GLN A 310 27.50 3.75 4.85
C GLN A 310 28.06 5.17 5.04
N TRP A 311 28.95 5.65 4.16
CA TRP A 311 29.70 6.90 4.31
C TRP A 311 29.36 8.00 3.29
N GLY A 312 28.47 7.70 2.35
CA GLY A 312 27.95 8.63 1.37
C GLY A 312 28.81 8.83 0.12
N LEU A 313 28.26 9.62 -0.80
CA LEU A 313 28.95 9.97 -2.04
C LEU A 313 30.28 10.70 -1.82
N VAL A 314 30.44 11.43 -0.72
CA VAL A 314 31.71 12.11 -0.40
C VAL A 314 32.83 11.10 -0.16
N ALA A 315 32.55 10.01 0.56
CA ALA A 315 33.52 8.93 0.76
C ALA A 315 33.79 8.17 -0.55
N GLY A 316 32.76 7.92 -1.35
CA GLY A 316 32.92 7.37 -2.70
C GLY A 316 33.83 8.23 -3.60
N ALA A 317 33.62 9.55 -3.60
CA ALA A 317 34.46 10.50 -4.32
C ALA A 317 35.90 10.53 -3.76
N GLY A 318 36.06 10.40 -2.44
CA GLY A 318 37.36 10.25 -1.78
C GLY A 318 38.12 8.99 -2.23
N VAL A 319 37.44 7.86 -2.36
CA VAL A 319 38.00 6.61 -2.89
C VAL A 319 38.40 6.75 -4.36
N VAL A 320 37.53 7.32 -5.19
CA VAL A 320 37.85 7.60 -6.60
C VAL A 320 39.07 8.51 -6.71
N LEU A 321 39.14 9.56 -5.88
CA LEU A 321 40.29 10.46 -5.83
C LEU A 321 41.57 9.74 -5.40
N ALA A 322 41.52 8.88 -4.38
CA ALA A 322 42.66 8.10 -3.92
C ALA A 322 43.19 7.18 -5.03
N VAL A 323 42.30 6.50 -5.78
CA VAL A 323 42.70 5.70 -6.94
C VAL A 323 43.30 6.57 -8.05
N VAL A 324 42.66 7.68 -8.42
CA VAL A 324 43.17 8.61 -9.46
C VAL A 324 44.56 9.11 -9.10
N VAL A 325 44.79 9.48 -7.83
CA VAL A 325 46.11 9.84 -7.32
C VAL A 325 47.06 8.66 -7.49
N LEU A 326 46.70 7.47 -7.01
CA LEU A 326 47.56 6.28 -7.08
C LEU A 326 47.96 5.95 -8.52
N VAL A 327 46.99 5.81 -9.42
CA VAL A 327 47.19 5.55 -10.86
C VAL A 327 48.10 6.62 -11.48
N TRP A 328 47.87 7.89 -11.17
CA TRP A 328 48.70 8.98 -11.70
C TRP A 328 50.13 8.95 -11.14
N ARG A 329 50.32 8.63 -9.85
CA ARG A 329 51.66 8.49 -9.25
C ARG A 329 52.43 7.32 -9.85
N LEU A 330 51.78 6.17 -10.06
CA LEU A 330 52.37 5.00 -10.74
C LEU A 330 52.70 5.33 -12.21
N ALA A 331 51.79 5.98 -12.93
CA ALA A 331 51.99 6.45 -14.31
C ALA A 331 53.15 7.45 -14.41
N LEU A 332 53.32 8.35 -13.44
CA LEU A 332 54.46 9.27 -13.38
C LEU A 332 55.78 8.56 -13.05
N ALA A 333 55.76 7.46 -12.27
CA ALA A 333 56.94 6.64 -12.01
C ALA A 333 57.48 6.00 -13.31
N SER A 334 56.62 5.62 -14.24
CA SER A 334 57.01 5.09 -15.57
C SER A 334 57.97 6.01 -16.33
N ARG A 335 57.79 7.34 -16.22
CA ARG A 335 58.60 8.35 -16.92
C ARG A 335 59.92 8.66 -16.23
N ARG A 336 60.01 8.37 -14.93
CA ARG A 336 61.23 8.54 -14.13
C ARG A 336 62.17 7.35 -14.27
N SER A 337 61.66 6.18 -14.69
CA SER A 337 62.49 5.01 -14.99
C SER A 337 63.50 5.30 -16.10
N ARG A 338 64.69 4.71 -15.96
CA ARG A 338 65.75 4.79 -16.99
C ARG A 338 65.71 3.62 -17.97
N THR A 339 65.19 2.48 -17.55
CA THR A 339 65.09 1.27 -18.38
C THR A 339 63.69 1.16 -19.00
N ALA A 340 63.62 0.61 -20.22
CA ALA A 340 62.35 0.33 -20.89
C ALA A 340 61.51 -0.66 -20.06
N HIS A 341 62.16 -1.70 -19.53
CA HIS A 341 61.54 -2.68 -18.64
C HIS A 341 60.86 -2.03 -17.42
N GLY A 342 61.59 -1.24 -16.62
CA GLY A 342 61.01 -0.57 -15.45
C GLY A 342 59.93 0.46 -15.81
N ALA A 343 60.06 1.13 -16.96
CA ALA A 343 59.03 2.06 -17.44
C ALA A 343 57.72 1.33 -17.79
N LEU A 344 57.81 0.16 -18.42
CA LEU A 344 56.65 -0.67 -18.76
C LEU A 344 56.03 -1.33 -17.53
N VAL A 345 56.81 -1.77 -16.54
CA VAL A 345 56.27 -2.29 -15.26
C VAL A 345 55.43 -1.22 -14.56
N ALA A 346 55.98 -0.02 -14.35
CA ALA A 346 55.26 1.06 -13.68
C ALA A 346 54.05 1.57 -14.47
N GLY A 347 54.14 1.61 -15.80
CA GLY A 347 53.03 2.00 -16.67
C GLY A 347 51.93 0.94 -16.76
N GLY A 348 52.32 -0.33 -16.83
CA GLY A 348 51.41 -1.48 -16.85
C GLY A 348 50.62 -1.59 -15.55
N LEU A 349 51.28 -1.42 -14.39
CA LEU A 349 50.60 -1.52 -13.10
C LEU A 349 49.61 -0.37 -12.90
N ALA A 350 49.97 0.84 -13.33
CA ALA A 350 49.06 1.98 -13.30
C ALA A 350 47.77 1.71 -14.10
N VAL A 351 47.90 1.08 -15.28
CA VAL A 351 46.75 0.76 -16.13
C VAL A 351 45.95 -0.42 -15.56
N LEU A 352 46.61 -1.47 -15.05
CA LEU A 352 45.94 -2.61 -14.42
C LEU A 352 45.03 -2.15 -13.27
N MET A 353 45.60 -1.43 -12.29
CA MET A 353 44.85 -0.87 -11.15
C MET A 353 43.66 0.00 -11.59
N GLY A 354 43.88 0.85 -12.60
CA GLY A 354 42.82 1.75 -13.08
C GLY A 354 41.71 0.98 -13.81
N VAL A 355 42.04 -0.04 -14.60
CA VAL A 355 41.06 -0.90 -15.27
C VAL A 355 40.24 -1.69 -14.26
N GLU A 356 40.88 -2.32 -13.26
CA GLU A 356 40.17 -3.06 -12.21
C GLU A 356 39.18 -2.18 -11.45
N THR A 357 39.60 -0.95 -11.12
CA THR A 357 38.72 0.04 -10.48
C THR A 357 37.54 0.42 -11.38
N VAL A 358 37.81 0.71 -12.66
CA VAL A 358 36.75 1.05 -13.64
C VAL A 358 35.74 -0.09 -13.78
N VAL A 359 36.21 -1.33 -13.87
CA VAL A 359 35.33 -2.51 -14.00
C VAL A 359 34.48 -2.68 -12.74
N SER A 360 35.08 -2.56 -11.55
CA SER A 360 34.36 -2.69 -10.28
C SER A 360 33.31 -1.58 -10.09
N VAL A 361 33.69 -0.30 -10.24
CA VAL A 361 32.76 0.84 -10.09
C VAL A 361 31.69 0.82 -11.18
N GLY A 362 32.07 0.53 -12.43
CA GLY A 362 31.13 0.43 -13.54
C GLY A 362 30.09 -0.68 -13.33
N ALA A 363 30.49 -1.82 -12.75
CA ALA A 363 29.57 -2.90 -12.41
C ALA A 363 28.59 -2.52 -11.29
N ASN A 364 29.07 -1.83 -10.25
CA ASN A 364 28.22 -1.33 -9.15
C ASN A 364 27.17 -0.32 -9.62
N LEU A 365 27.49 0.46 -10.67
CA LEU A 365 26.58 1.42 -11.29
C LEU A 365 25.69 0.79 -12.37
N GLY A 366 25.87 -0.48 -12.72
CA GLY A 366 25.13 -1.16 -13.79
C GLY A 366 25.56 -0.76 -15.21
N LEU A 367 26.72 -0.12 -15.36
CA LEU A 367 27.31 0.27 -16.64
C LEU A 367 28.14 -0.86 -17.27
N LEU A 368 28.49 -1.87 -16.47
CA LEU A 368 29.20 -3.09 -16.87
C LEU A 368 28.55 -4.29 -16.17
N PRO A 369 28.68 -5.52 -16.71
CA PRO A 369 28.17 -6.71 -16.04
C PRO A 369 28.89 -6.96 -14.72
N LEU A 370 28.16 -7.45 -13.71
CA LEU A 370 28.69 -7.92 -12.43
C LEU A 370 29.54 -9.18 -12.63
N ALA A 371 30.80 -8.99 -13.03
CA ALA A 371 31.74 -10.07 -13.33
C ALA A 371 32.45 -10.64 -12.08
N GLY A 372 32.31 -9.97 -10.94
CA GLY A 372 32.98 -10.32 -9.69
C GLY A 372 34.45 -9.92 -9.65
N VAL A 373 34.73 -8.68 -10.06
CA VAL A 373 36.05 -8.06 -9.98
C VAL A 373 36.09 -7.20 -8.70
N PRO A 374 36.90 -7.57 -7.69
CA PRO A 374 37.00 -6.81 -6.46
C PRO A 374 37.67 -5.45 -6.72
N PHE A 375 37.27 -4.45 -5.96
CA PHE A 375 37.90 -3.13 -6.01
C PHE A 375 39.31 -3.24 -5.39
N PRO A 376 40.37 -2.83 -6.12
CA PRO A 376 41.74 -3.04 -5.65
C PRO A 376 42.02 -2.23 -4.38
N LEU A 377 42.54 -2.91 -3.35
CA LEU A 377 42.88 -2.39 -2.01
C LEU A 377 41.69 -2.00 -1.12
N LEU A 378 40.46 -1.87 -1.64
CA LEU A 378 39.26 -1.52 -0.86
C LEU A 378 38.47 -2.78 -0.46
N SER A 379 38.19 -3.65 -1.43
CA SER A 379 37.40 -4.86 -1.23
C SER A 379 38.16 -5.88 -0.37
N TYR A 380 37.41 -6.69 0.36
CA TYR A 380 37.95 -7.92 0.93
C TYR A 380 38.41 -8.84 -0.20
N GLY A 381 39.67 -9.27 -0.17
CA GLY A 381 40.27 -10.00 -1.30
C GLY A 381 41.34 -11.00 -0.90
N GLY A 382 41.41 -11.37 0.38
CA GLY A 382 42.43 -12.29 0.88
C GLY A 382 43.84 -11.82 0.49
N THR A 383 44.65 -12.72 -0.10
CA THR A 383 46.02 -12.39 -0.52
C THR A 383 46.13 -11.42 -1.70
N ALA A 384 45.03 -11.09 -2.40
CA ALA A 384 45.02 -10.07 -3.44
C ALA A 384 45.56 -8.73 -2.94
N LEU A 385 45.18 -8.34 -1.71
CA LEU A 385 45.66 -7.12 -1.07
C LEU A 385 47.19 -7.09 -0.96
N VAL A 386 47.80 -8.22 -0.57
CA VAL A 386 49.25 -8.38 -0.45
C VAL A 386 49.93 -8.23 -1.81
N VAL A 387 49.39 -8.86 -2.86
CA VAL A 387 49.93 -8.80 -4.22
C VAL A 387 49.91 -7.38 -4.76
N HIS A 388 48.81 -6.63 -4.57
CA HIS A 388 48.71 -5.23 -5.01
C HIS A 388 49.68 -4.31 -4.24
N LEU A 389 49.80 -4.46 -2.93
CA LEU A 389 50.76 -3.69 -2.13
C LEU A 389 52.22 -4.01 -2.50
N ALA A 390 52.54 -5.29 -2.74
CA ALA A 390 53.84 -5.72 -3.25
C ALA A 390 54.14 -5.10 -4.63
N ALA A 391 53.16 -5.10 -5.54
CA ALA A 391 53.28 -4.50 -6.87
C ALA A 391 53.54 -2.98 -6.79
N ILE A 392 52.85 -2.27 -5.90
CA ILE A 392 53.13 -0.85 -5.62
C ILE A 392 54.56 -0.68 -5.11
N GLY A 393 55.02 -1.55 -4.21
CA GLY A 393 56.41 -1.60 -3.73
C GLY A 393 57.41 -1.73 -4.88
N VAL A 394 57.16 -2.62 -5.85
CA VAL A 394 57.99 -2.77 -7.06
C VAL A 394 58.08 -1.45 -7.84
N VAL A 395 56.98 -0.73 -8.03
CA VAL A 395 56.97 0.56 -8.74
C VAL A 395 57.69 1.67 -7.96
N LEU A 396 57.58 1.68 -6.64
CA LEU A 396 58.38 2.56 -5.79
C LEU A 396 59.89 2.26 -5.94
N GLY A 397 60.27 0.99 -6.05
CA GLY A 397 61.64 0.55 -6.34
C GLY A 397 62.14 1.05 -7.70
N VAL A 398 61.31 0.93 -8.74
CA VAL A 398 61.58 1.49 -10.08
C VAL A 398 61.83 3.00 -10.03
N ARG A 399 60.98 3.74 -9.30
CA ARG A 399 61.12 5.19 -9.14
C ARG A 399 62.42 5.58 -8.43
N ARG A 400 62.74 4.89 -7.33
CA ARG A 400 63.96 5.10 -6.54
C ARG A 400 65.21 4.93 -7.40
N ASP A 401 65.27 3.87 -8.18
CA ASP A 401 66.41 3.56 -9.05
C ASP A 401 66.54 4.55 -10.22
N GLY A 402 65.40 5.09 -10.72
CA GLY A 402 65.39 6.18 -11.70
C GLY A 402 65.95 7.51 -11.18
N ALA A 403 65.78 7.81 -9.89
CA ALA A 403 66.22 9.05 -9.25
C ALA A 403 67.73 9.08 -8.91
N ARG A 404 68.36 7.94 -8.61
CA ARG A 404 69.79 7.86 -8.25
C ARG A 404 70.69 8.13 -9.46
N ARG A 405 71.38 9.28 -9.56
CA ARG A 405 72.41 9.52 -10.60
C ARG A 405 73.66 8.70 -10.30
N ARG A 406 74.21 7.98 -11.28
CA ARG A 406 75.61 7.52 -11.22
C ARG A 406 76.47 8.68 -11.73
N LEU A 407 77.47 9.08 -10.95
CA LEU A 407 78.35 10.22 -11.26
C LEU A 407 79.20 10.01 -12.54
N TRP A 408 79.24 8.78 -13.09
CA TRP A 408 80.19 8.37 -14.16
C TRP A 408 79.54 7.58 -15.32
N ALA A 409 78.22 7.63 -15.50
CA ALA A 409 77.57 6.89 -16.59
C ALA A 409 77.44 7.75 -17.86
N ARG A 410 78.05 7.30 -18.97
CA ARG A 410 77.81 7.84 -20.33
C ARG A 410 76.30 7.94 -20.58
N SER A 411 75.84 9.05 -21.16
CA SER A 411 74.44 9.26 -21.55
C SER A 411 74.04 8.29 -22.66
N GLY A 412 73.70 7.06 -22.29
CA GLY A 412 73.09 6.10 -23.20
C GLY A 412 71.81 6.68 -23.79
N ARG A 413 71.57 6.39 -25.08
CA ARG A 413 70.39 6.80 -25.88
C ARG A 413 69.14 6.89 -24.98
N ARG A 414 68.52 8.09 -24.93
CA ARG A 414 67.23 8.33 -24.23
C ARG A 414 66.28 7.17 -24.53
N SER A 415 66.00 6.35 -23.52
CA SER A 415 65.05 5.24 -23.64
C SER A 415 63.70 5.77 -24.13
N ARG A 416 63.04 5.00 -25.01
CA ARG A 416 61.75 5.38 -25.62
C ARG A 416 60.69 5.47 -24.54
N ARG A 417 60.44 6.68 -24.02
CA ARG A 417 59.44 6.92 -22.95
C ARG A 417 58.04 6.45 -23.39
N PRO A 418 57.31 5.67 -22.57
CA PRO A 418 55.93 5.28 -22.90
C PRO A 418 55.02 6.51 -22.80
N ARG A 419 54.72 7.14 -23.94
CA ARG A 419 53.92 8.39 -23.97
C ARG A 419 52.44 8.11 -23.71
N LEU A 420 51.97 6.94 -24.13
CA LEU A 420 50.58 6.49 -24.05
C LEU A 420 50.11 6.22 -22.61
N VAL A 421 51.01 5.93 -21.66
CA VAL A 421 50.64 5.69 -20.24
C VAL A 421 49.92 6.88 -19.62
N ARG A 422 50.32 8.12 -19.97
CA ARG A 422 49.61 9.31 -19.45
C ARG A 422 48.23 9.49 -20.08
N LEU A 423 48.09 9.15 -21.36
CA LEU A 423 46.79 9.21 -22.04
C LEU A 423 45.86 8.14 -21.47
N ALA A 424 46.36 6.91 -21.25
CA ALA A 424 45.61 5.85 -20.60
C ALA A 424 45.21 6.22 -19.17
N ALA A 425 46.14 6.75 -18.35
CA ALA A 425 45.83 7.21 -17.00
C ALA A 425 44.82 8.37 -16.99
N LEU A 426 44.93 9.32 -17.94
CA LEU A 426 43.96 10.42 -18.10
C LEU A 426 42.58 9.89 -18.50
N ALA A 427 42.51 8.97 -19.46
CA ALA A 427 41.26 8.36 -19.92
C ALA A 427 40.58 7.57 -18.79
N LEU A 428 41.32 6.75 -18.04
CA LEU A 428 40.81 6.01 -16.88
C LEU A 428 40.34 6.96 -15.77
N SER A 429 41.07 8.05 -15.52
CA SER A 429 40.67 9.06 -14.52
C SER A 429 39.40 9.80 -14.96
N ALA A 430 39.29 10.19 -16.22
CA ALA A 430 38.10 10.84 -16.77
C ALA A 430 36.89 9.90 -16.70
N LEU A 431 37.08 8.61 -16.99
CA LEU A 431 36.02 7.59 -16.89
C LEU A 431 35.55 7.41 -15.44
N LEU A 432 36.46 7.27 -14.47
CA LEU A 432 36.11 7.16 -13.05
C LEU A 432 35.40 8.41 -12.53
N VAL A 433 35.83 9.61 -12.94
CA VAL A 433 35.14 10.87 -12.60
C VAL A 433 33.73 10.88 -13.23
N SER A 434 33.59 10.46 -14.49
CA SER A 434 32.29 10.37 -15.14
C SER A 434 31.34 9.38 -14.46
N PHE A 435 31.86 8.26 -13.94
CA PHE A 435 31.10 7.30 -13.14
C PHE A 435 30.69 7.88 -11.79
N GLY A 436 31.55 8.65 -11.14
CA GLY A 436 31.19 9.40 -9.93
C GLY A 436 30.07 10.42 -10.18
N VAL A 437 30.14 11.15 -11.29
CA VAL A 437 29.07 12.08 -11.71
C VAL A 437 27.77 11.32 -12.04
N TYR A 438 27.88 10.15 -12.68
CA TYR A 438 26.72 9.29 -12.96
C TYR A 438 26.07 8.78 -11.66
N GLY A 439 26.86 8.35 -10.67
CA GLY A 439 26.35 7.96 -9.36
C GLY A 439 25.66 9.11 -8.62
N TRP A 440 26.22 10.32 -8.70
CA TRP A 440 25.56 11.52 -8.17
C TRP A 440 24.25 11.82 -8.91
N ARG A 441 24.22 11.72 -10.23
CA ARG A 441 23.00 11.90 -11.03
C ARG A 441 21.94 10.87 -10.65
N LEU A 442 22.32 9.60 -10.51
CA LEU A 442 21.43 8.52 -10.09
C LEU A 442 20.71 8.90 -8.78
N GLN A 443 21.47 9.35 -7.79
CA GLN A 443 20.94 9.78 -6.50
C GLN A 443 20.04 11.02 -6.59
N VAL A 444 20.39 12.02 -7.39
CA VAL A 444 19.56 13.24 -7.55
C VAL A 444 18.26 12.95 -8.32
N THR A 445 18.32 12.09 -9.35
CA THR A 445 17.17 11.85 -10.22
C THR A 445 16.23 10.74 -9.76
N ARG A 446 16.74 9.74 -9.04
CA ARG A 446 15.98 8.54 -8.63
C ARG A 446 16.14 8.19 -7.14
N GLY A 447 16.76 9.06 -6.34
CA GLY A 447 17.05 8.74 -4.94
C GLY A 447 15.80 8.50 -4.09
N GLU A 448 14.75 9.30 -4.29
CA GLU A 448 13.47 9.15 -3.59
C GLU A 448 12.76 7.85 -3.98
N GLU A 449 12.59 7.60 -5.28
CA GLU A 449 12.03 6.36 -5.83
C GLU A 449 12.77 5.11 -5.31
N LEU A 450 14.11 5.13 -5.33
CA LEU A 450 14.93 4.03 -4.85
C LEU A 450 14.89 3.86 -3.32
N THR A 451 14.68 4.94 -2.58
CA THR A 451 14.52 4.88 -1.11
C THR A 451 13.20 4.20 -0.77
N LEU A 452 12.11 4.64 -1.40
CA LEU A 452 10.78 4.03 -1.22
C LEU A 452 10.79 2.55 -1.64
N ALA A 453 11.42 2.22 -2.78
CA ALA A 453 11.54 0.83 -3.22
C ALA A 453 12.34 -0.04 -2.23
N GLY A 454 13.34 0.52 -1.55
CA GLY A 454 14.08 -0.17 -0.50
C GLY A 454 13.22 -0.36 0.76
N GLU A 455 12.52 0.68 1.21
CA GLU A 455 11.64 0.62 2.38
C GLU A 455 10.49 -0.36 2.18
N GLU A 456 9.88 -0.39 1.00
CA GLU A 456 8.82 -1.34 0.63
C GLU A 456 9.32 -2.80 0.70
N GLN A 457 10.55 -3.06 0.24
CA GLN A 457 11.15 -4.40 0.32
C GLN A 457 11.43 -4.84 1.75
N MET A 458 11.80 -3.90 2.61
CA MET A 458 12.14 -4.12 4.02
C MET A 458 10.93 -4.08 4.94
N THR A 459 9.73 -3.73 4.48
CA THR A 459 8.59 -3.51 5.36
C THR A 459 7.48 -4.52 5.10
N ARG A 460 6.93 -5.10 6.16
CA ARG A 460 5.68 -5.90 6.14
C ARG A 460 4.74 -5.37 7.20
N CYS A 461 3.44 -5.32 6.94
CA CYS A 461 2.49 -4.72 7.86
C CYS A 461 1.38 -5.70 8.26
N VAL A 462 1.02 -5.67 9.54
CA VAL A 462 -0.13 -6.33 10.13
C VAL A 462 -1.25 -5.29 10.27
N ARG A 463 -2.48 -5.66 9.91
CA ARG A 463 -3.66 -4.80 10.03
C ARG A 463 -4.05 -4.62 11.49
N LEU A 464 -4.40 -3.40 11.88
CA LEU A 464 -5.01 -3.10 13.18
C LEU A 464 -6.49 -2.75 12.93
N PRO A 465 -7.46 -3.58 13.35
CA PRO A 465 -8.87 -3.32 13.08
C PRO A 465 -9.33 -2.03 13.77
N ALA A 466 -10.20 -1.28 13.08
CA ALA A 466 -10.86 -0.12 13.64
C ALA A 466 -12.11 -0.52 14.44
N PRO A 467 -12.35 0.09 15.61
CA PRO A 467 -13.63 -0.03 16.29
C PRO A 467 -14.75 0.51 15.41
N ARG A 468 -15.86 -0.22 15.34
CA ARG A 468 -17.02 0.16 14.53
C ARG A 468 -17.90 1.11 15.36
N GLY A 469 -18.41 2.16 14.74
CA GLY A 469 -19.30 3.12 15.41
C GLY A 469 -20.54 2.45 15.97
N ALA A 470 -21.07 2.99 17.07
CA ALA A 470 -22.31 2.53 17.69
C ALA A 470 -23.55 3.00 16.90
N ILE A 471 -24.62 2.20 16.94
CA ILE A 471 -25.95 2.64 16.55
C ILE A 471 -26.77 2.81 17.83
N THR A 472 -27.34 3.99 18.03
CA THR A 472 -28.16 4.32 19.20
C THR A 472 -29.55 4.78 18.81
N ASP A 473 -30.49 4.69 19.74
CA ASP A 473 -31.78 5.38 19.61
C ASP A 473 -31.60 6.90 19.76
N ARG A 474 -32.70 7.65 19.66
CA ARG A 474 -32.68 9.12 19.76
C ARG A 474 -32.21 9.67 21.12
N HIS A 475 -32.15 8.81 22.14
CA HIS A 475 -31.75 9.10 23.52
C HIS A 475 -30.37 8.55 23.87
N ASP A 476 -29.58 8.16 22.86
CA ASP A 476 -28.26 7.54 23.00
C ASP A 476 -28.27 6.15 23.66
N THR A 477 -29.43 5.48 23.70
CA THR A 477 -29.52 4.10 24.16
C THR A 477 -28.90 3.17 23.12
N PRO A 478 -27.95 2.30 23.50
CA PRO A 478 -27.31 1.36 22.57
C PRO A 478 -28.29 0.38 21.91
N LEU A 479 -28.25 0.32 20.57
CA LEU A 479 -29.02 -0.61 19.74
C LEU A 479 -28.12 -1.63 19.03
N ALA A 480 -26.98 -1.19 18.51
CA ALA A 480 -25.90 -2.04 18.00
C ALA A 480 -24.56 -1.45 18.40
N VAL A 481 -23.72 -2.23 19.07
CA VAL A 481 -22.41 -1.78 19.57
C VAL A 481 -21.39 -2.88 19.43
N ASP A 482 -20.11 -2.54 19.50
CA ASP A 482 -19.08 -3.55 19.64
C ASP A 482 -19.25 -4.30 20.96
N ALA A 483 -19.03 -5.61 20.97
CA ALA A 483 -19.21 -6.46 22.15
C ALA A 483 -18.35 -5.99 23.34
N SER A 484 -17.24 -5.29 23.06
CA SER A 484 -16.38 -4.68 24.08
C SER A 484 -17.11 -3.60 24.90
N ALA A 485 -18.14 -2.95 24.35
CA ALA A 485 -18.96 -1.97 25.04
C ALA A 485 -19.99 -2.60 25.99
N THR A 486 -20.40 -3.85 25.73
CA THR A 486 -21.33 -4.60 26.60
C THR A 486 -20.61 -5.51 27.60
N GLY A 487 -19.28 -5.44 27.68
CA GLY A 487 -18.48 -6.27 28.58
C GLY A 487 -18.35 -7.73 28.14
N THR A 488 -18.84 -8.07 26.95
CA THR A 488 -18.77 -9.43 26.37
C THR A 488 -17.67 -9.57 25.30
N GLY A 489 -17.00 -8.48 24.96
CA GLY A 489 -15.89 -8.46 24.01
C GLY A 489 -14.59 -9.05 24.55
N VAL A 490 -13.78 -9.56 23.64
CA VAL A 490 -12.45 -10.11 23.89
C VAL A 490 -11.43 -9.43 23.01
N ASP A 491 -10.21 -9.28 23.53
CA ASP A 491 -9.06 -8.85 22.76
C ASP A 491 -8.24 -10.07 22.37
N ARG A 492 -7.70 -10.04 21.15
CA ARG A 492 -6.73 -11.01 20.68
C ARG A 492 -5.32 -10.51 20.92
N VAL A 493 -4.54 -11.35 21.59
CA VAL A 493 -3.12 -11.16 21.77
C VAL A 493 -2.40 -11.85 20.61
N LEU A 494 -1.78 -11.07 19.76
CA LEU A 494 -0.97 -11.51 18.63
C LEU A 494 0.50 -11.32 18.97
N VAL A 495 1.35 -12.25 18.55
CA VAL A 495 2.80 -12.14 18.70
C VAL A 495 3.49 -12.19 17.34
N VAL A 496 4.64 -11.52 17.24
CA VAL A 496 5.61 -11.63 16.15
C VAL A 496 6.70 -12.58 16.63
N PRO A 497 6.67 -13.89 16.29
CA PRO A 497 7.51 -14.89 16.93
C PRO A 497 9.01 -14.55 16.86
N ALA A 498 9.49 -14.07 15.71
CA ALA A 498 10.90 -13.72 15.51
C ALA A 498 11.45 -12.68 16.51
N LEU A 499 10.60 -11.78 17.02
CA LEU A 499 11.01 -10.76 18.00
C LEU A 499 11.00 -11.28 19.44
N LEU A 500 10.36 -12.43 19.71
CA LEU A 500 10.22 -12.99 21.05
C LEU A 500 11.06 -14.24 21.31
N ARG A 501 11.43 -15.02 20.27
CA ARG A 501 12.15 -16.31 20.38
C ARG A 501 13.33 -16.26 21.34
N ASP A 502 14.19 -15.24 21.20
CA ASP A 502 15.41 -15.10 21.99
C ASP A 502 15.22 -14.31 23.31
N THR A 503 13.97 -14.09 23.72
CA THR A 503 13.63 -13.35 24.94
C THR A 503 12.71 -14.12 25.90
N PRO A 504 13.17 -15.23 26.52
CA PRO A 504 12.34 -16.06 27.40
C PRO A 504 11.63 -15.27 28.52
N SER A 505 12.30 -14.27 29.10
CA SER A 505 11.70 -13.40 30.13
C SER A 505 10.53 -12.54 29.64
N ALA A 506 10.47 -12.23 28.34
CA ALA A 506 9.32 -11.56 27.74
C ALA A 506 8.15 -12.53 27.57
N VAL A 507 8.43 -13.77 27.15
CA VAL A 507 7.45 -14.85 27.02
C VAL A 507 6.87 -15.22 28.39
N ASP A 508 7.69 -15.31 29.44
CA ASP A 508 7.24 -15.57 30.82
C ASP A 508 6.27 -14.49 31.32
N ARG A 509 6.59 -13.21 31.06
CA ARG A 509 5.72 -12.09 31.43
C ARG A 509 4.40 -12.12 30.65
N LEU A 510 4.45 -12.40 29.35
CA LEU A 510 3.25 -12.52 28.52
C LEU A 510 2.37 -13.67 28.98
N ALA A 511 2.96 -14.83 29.28
CA ALA A 511 2.27 -15.99 29.78
C ALA A 511 1.58 -15.71 31.12
N ALA A 512 2.27 -15.04 32.05
CA ALA A 512 1.70 -14.64 33.33
C ALA A 512 0.48 -13.70 33.19
N LEU A 513 0.53 -12.75 32.24
CA LEU A 513 -0.58 -11.83 31.99
C LEU A 513 -1.77 -12.51 31.29
N THR A 514 -1.51 -13.43 30.37
CA THR A 514 -2.54 -14.11 29.58
C THR A 514 -3.09 -15.38 30.24
N GLY A 515 -2.51 -15.81 31.37
CA GLY A 515 -2.86 -17.06 32.03
C GLY A 515 -2.38 -18.33 31.30
N ARG A 516 -1.48 -18.19 30.31
CA ARG A 516 -0.86 -19.30 29.58
C ARG A 516 0.28 -19.91 30.41
N VAL A 517 0.61 -21.17 30.13
CA VAL A 517 1.82 -21.81 30.67
C VAL A 517 3.04 -21.33 29.87
N PRO A 518 4.09 -20.78 30.50
CA PRO A 518 5.23 -20.21 29.78
C PRO A 518 5.95 -21.18 28.84
N GLY A 519 6.15 -22.44 29.28
CA GLY A 519 6.80 -23.47 28.47
C GLY A 519 6.01 -23.82 27.20
N ASP A 520 4.69 -23.89 27.29
CA ASP A 520 3.81 -24.17 26.15
C ASP A 520 3.81 -22.99 25.16
N LEU A 521 3.77 -21.76 25.68
CA LEU A 521 3.80 -20.55 24.86
C LEU A 521 5.15 -20.39 24.12
N GLN A 522 6.26 -20.69 24.80
CA GLN A 522 7.59 -20.70 24.17
C GLN A 522 7.65 -21.76 23.07
N ALA A 523 7.17 -22.99 23.33
CA ALA A 523 7.16 -24.05 22.33
C ALA A 523 6.30 -23.69 21.10
N GLU A 524 5.18 -22.99 21.30
CA GLU A 524 4.33 -22.48 20.22
C GLU A 524 5.04 -21.42 19.37
N ILE A 525 5.75 -20.48 20.01
CA ILE A 525 6.57 -19.45 19.35
C ILE A 525 7.73 -20.08 18.57
N ASP A 526 8.39 -21.09 19.15
CA ASP A 526 9.51 -21.79 18.54
C ASP A 526 9.08 -22.62 17.33
N ALA A 527 7.88 -23.23 17.39
CA ALA A 527 7.31 -24.03 16.31
C ALA A 527 6.78 -23.23 15.11
N ALA A 528 6.46 -21.93 15.30
CA ALA A 528 6.01 -21.07 14.22
C ALA A 528 7.07 -20.92 13.12
N GLU A 529 6.69 -20.51 11.91
CA GLU A 529 7.68 -20.14 10.90
C GLU A 529 8.36 -18.81 11.27
N PRO A 530 9.67 -18.62 11.02
CA PRO A 530 10.37 -17.37 11.33
C PRO A 530 9.77 -16.13 10.65
N THR A 531 9.12 -16.30 9.50
CA THR A 531 8.47 -15.23 8.70
C THR A 531 7.07 -14.87 9.20
N THR A 532 6.57 -15.55 10.23
CA THR A 532 5.22 -15.30 10.77
C THR A 532 5.11 -13.87 11.32
N LEU A 533 4.16 -13.09 10.79
CA LEU A 533 3.95 -11.70 11.19
C LEU A 533 2.96 -11.54 12.35
N SER A 534 2.02 -12.47 12.50
CA SER A 534 0.97 -12.40 13.51
C SER A 534 0.50 -13.81 13.89
N LEU A 535 0.97 -14.30 15.03
CA LEU A 535 0.54 -15.55 15.64
C LEU A 535 -0.44 -15.23 16.78
N PRO A 536 -1.73 -15.60 16.69
CA PRO A 536 -2.65 -15.43 17.81
C PRO A 536 -2.33 -16.43 18.93
N VAL A 537 -2.10 -15.94 20.15
CA VAL A 537 -1.70 -16.78 21.29
C VAL A 537 -2.72 -16.78 22.43
N ALA A 538 -3.61 -15.80 22.49
CA ALA A 538 -4.68 -15.76 23.49
C ALA A 538 -5.86 -14.90 23.03
N GLU A 539 -7.06 -15.28 23.48
CA GLU A 539 -8.22 -14.39 23.58
C GLU A 539 -8.41 -14.05 25.05
N VAL A 540 -8.39 -12.76 25.40
CA VAL A 540 -8.44 -12.30 26.79
C VAL A 540 -9.52 -11.24 26.98
N PRO A 541 -10.08 -11.10 28.19
CA PRO A 541 -10.92 -9.96 28.52
C PRO A 541 -10.17 -8.64 28.36
N ARG A 542 -10.89 -7.57 28.01
CA ARG A 542 -10.30 -6.24 27.77
C ARG A 542 -9.38 -5.72 28.89
N PRO A 543 -9.70 -5.84 30.20
CA PRO A 543 -8.77 -5.41 31.25
C PRO A 543 -7.42 -6.12 31.20
N THR A 544 -7.43 -7.41 30.82
CA THR A 544 -6.21 -8.19 30.62
C THR A 544 -5.47 -7.73 29.36
N GLY A 545 -6.18 -7.46 28.25
CA GLY A 545 -5.61 -6.90 27.03
C GLY A 545 -4.92 -5.53 27.25
N GLU A 546 -5.55 -4.66 28.05
CA GLU A 546 -4.99 -3.38 28.48
C GLU A 546 -3.73 -3.58 29.33
N ALA A 547 -3.72 -4.55 30.24
CA ALA A 547 -2.53 -4.91 31.03
C ALA A 547 -1.38 -5.45 30.15
N VAL A 548 -1.68 -6.27 29.14
CA VAL A 548 -0.70 -6.74 28.14
C VAL A 548 -0.13 -5.57 27.33
N THR A 549 -0.98 -4.64 26.90
CA THR A 549 -0.55 -3.44 26.17
C THR A 549 0.34 -2.55 27.04
N ALA A 550 -0.03 -2.33 28.31
CA ALA A 550 0.73 -1.54 29.27
C ALA A 550 2.09 -2.15 29.63
N ALA A 551 2.24 -3.48 29.51
CA ALA A 551 3.51 -4.16 29.73
C ALA A 551 4.58 -3.84 28.66
N GLY A 552 4.17 -3.30 27.51
CA GLY A 552 5.09 -2.80 26.47
C GLY A 552 6.03 -3.87 25.90
N ILE A 553 5.58 -5.13 25.84
CA ILE A 553 6.40 -6.24 25.36
C ILE A 553 6.58 -6.12 23.84
N THR A 554 7.82 -5.98 23.38
CA THR A 554 8.15 -5.86 21.96
C THR A 554 7.70 -7.10 21.19
N GLY A 555 7.05 -6.90 20.05
CA GLY A 555 6.51 -7.97 19.22
C GLY A 555 5.17 -8.53 19.70
N VAL A 556 4.56 -7.98 20.75
CA VAL A 556 3.19 -8.32 21.18
C VAL A 556 2.24 -7.21 20.75
N LEU A 557 1.15 -7.59 20.08
CA LEU A 557 0.10 -6.70 19.62
C LEU A 557 -1.23 -7.15 20.22
N VAL A 558 -1.99 -6.22 20.77
CA VAL A 558 -3.35 -6.47 21.27
C VAL A 558 -4.31 -5.81 20.29
N VAL A 559 -5.20 -6.59 19.70
CA VAL A 559 -6.22 -6.12 18.77
C VAL A 559 -7.61 -6.52 19.26
N PRO A 560 -8.61 -5.63 19.21
CA PRO A 560 -9.97 -5.99 19.56
C PRO A 560 -10.51 -7.01 18.55
N GLU A 561 -11.16 -8.07 19.03
CA GLU A 561 -11.90 -8.96 18.13
C GLU A 561 -13.17 -8.23 17.66
N PRO A 562 -13.42 -8.10 16.34
CA PRO A 562 -14.54 -7.35 15.79
C PRO A 562 -15.86 -8.12 15.95
N ARG A 563 -16.34 -8.25 17.20
CA ARG A 563 -17.64 -8.83 17.54
C ARG A 563 -18.66 -7.72 17.74
N ARG A 564 -19.84 -7.88 17.14
CA ARG A 564 -20.97 -6.96 17.28
C ARG A 564 -21.99 -7.52 18.27
N SER A 565 -22.62 -6.66 19.04
CA SER A 565 -23.63 -6.97 20.04
C SER A 565 -24.89 -6.16 19.78
N TYR A 566 -26.05 -6.82 19.81
CA TYR A 566 -27.38 -6.25 19.56
C TYR A 566 -28.24 -6.43 20.81
N PRO A 567 -28.21 -5.51 21.79
CA PRO A 567 -28.82 -5.73 23.10
C PRO A 567 -30.34 -5.92 23.08
N GLN A 568 -31.00 -5.52 21.98
CA GLN A 568 -32.46 -5.55 21.84
C GLN A 568 -32.98 -6.85 21.19
N GLY A 569 -32.08 -7.77 20.80
CA GLY A 569 -32.44 -9.05 20.18
C GLY A 569 -33.39 -8.87 18.99
N ALA A 570 -34.48 -9.65 18.97
CA ALA A 570 -35.41 -9.68 17.85
C ALA A 570 -36.27 -8.41 17.66
N ALA A 571 -36.35 -7.50 18.62
CA ALA A 571 -37.21 -6.32 18.51
C ALA A 571 -36.82 -5.35 17.39
N LEU A 572 -35.58 -5.45 16.89
CA LEU A 572 -35.00 -4.56 15.87
C LEU A 572 -34.26 -5.32 14.75
N GLY A 573 -34.45 -6.65 14.66
CA GLY A 573 -33.70 -7.55 13.78
C GLY A 573 -33.57 -7.05 12.33
N PRO A 574 -34.66 -7.02 11.55
CA PRO A 574 -34.64 -6.57 10.15
C PRO A 574 -34.20 -5.11 9.97
N VAL A 575 -34.52 -4.23 10.94
CA VAL A 575 -34.18 -2.79 10.89
C VAL A 575 -32.66 -2.59 11.02
N LEU A 576 -32.04 -3.13 12.08
CA LEU A 576 -30.60 -2.96 12.31
C LEU A 576 -29.79 -3.75 11.28
N GLY A 577 -30.24 -4.97 10.95
CA GLY A 577 -29.46 -5.90 10.17
C GLY A 577 -28.21 -6.36 10.93
N PHE A 578 -27.20 -6.84 10.19
CA PHE A 578 -26.03 -7.45 10.80
C PHE A 578 -24.73 -7.11 10.07
N VAL A 579 -23.60 -7.37 10.73
CA VAL A 579 -22.26 -7.31 10.16
C VAL A 579 -21.76 -8.71 9.81
N GLY A 580 -20.86 -8.80 8.85
CA GLY A 580 -20.23 -10.06 8.46
C GLY A 580 -19.00 -9.84 7.61
N VAL A 581 -18.36 -10.94 7.20
CA VAL A 581 -17.18 -10.88 6.33
C VAL A 581 -17.57 -10.33 4.96
N ALA A 582 -16.74 -9.46 4.40
CA ALA A 582 -16.88 -8.88 3.08
C ALA A 582 -17.00 -9.98 2.02
N THR A 583 -17.98 -9.81 1.13
CA THR A 583 -18.18 -10.67 -0.05
C THR A 583 -17.67 -9.97 -1.31
N PRO A 584 -17.54 -10.68 -2.45
CA PRO A 584 -17.15 -10.06 -3.72
C PRO A 584 -18.02 -8.84 -4.11
N GLU A 585 -19.31 -8.85 -3.77
CA GLU A 585 -20.20 -7.69 -3.98
C GLU A 585 -19.80 -6.49 -3.12
N SER A 586 -19.32 -6.75 -1.90
CA SER A 586 -18.83 -5.71 -0.97
C SER A 586 -17.54 -5.07 -1.49
N GLU A 587 -16.64 -5.88 -2.05
CA GLU A 587 -15.39 -5.43 -2.68
C GLU A 587 -15.64 -4.63 -3.95
N GLN A 588 -16.67 -4.97 -4.73
CA GLN A 588 -17.11 -4.19 -5.89
C GLN A 588 -17.72 -2.84 -5.48
N ARG A 589 -18.50 -2.82 -4.39
CA ARG A 589 -19.10 -1.59 -3.85
C ARG A 589 -18.04 -0.63 -3.31
N TRP A 590 -16.99 -1.16 -2.67
CA TRP A 590 -15.93 -0.38 -2.03
C TRP A 590 -14.56 -0.72 -2.60
N ALA A 591 -14.09 0.09 -3.55
CA ALA A 591 -12.77 -0.09 -4.15
C ALA A 591 -11.66 -0.06 -3.09
N GLY A 592 -10.82 -1.10 -3.06
CA GLY A 592 -9.72 -1.24 -2.11
C GLY A 592 -10.13 -1.82 -0.75
N LEU A 593 -11.37 -2.31 -0.59
CA LEU A 593 -11.78 -3.08 0.58
C LEU A 593 -10.93 -4.35 0.68
N PRO A 594 -10.22 -4.58 1.79
CA PRO A 594 -9.39 -5.77 1.91
C PRO A 594 -10.25 -7.04 2.02
N ALA A 595 -9.76 -8.15 1.46
CA ALA A 595 -10.37 -9.45 1.68
C ALA A 595 -10.40 -9.78 3.18
N GLY A 596 -11.49 -10.42 3.62
CA GLY A 596 -11.72 -10.79 5.02
C GLY A 596 -12.10 -9.64 5.95
N GLU A 597 -12.35 -8.43 5.43
CA GLU A 597 -12.80 -7.28 6.22
C GLU A 597 -14.22 -7.48 6.75
N PHE A 598 -14.54 -6.91 7.91
CA PHE A 598 -15.90 -6.92 8.46
C PHE A 598 -16.69 -5.70 7.97
N VAL A 599 -17.85 -5.95 7.35
CA VAL A 599 -18.73 -4.94 6.77
C VAL A 599 -20.18 -5.18 7.19
N GLY A 600 -21.00 -4.14 7.15
CA GLY A 600 -22.45 -4.26 7.21
C GLY A 600 -22.99 -5.09 6.04
N ARG A 601 -23.92 -6.00 6.33
CA ARG A 601 -24.48 -6.98 5.37
C ARG A 601 -25.98 -6.81 5.14
N ALA A 602 -26.71 -6.24 6.10
CA ALA A 602 -28.13 -5.99 6.00
C ALA A 602 -28.54 -4.74 6.81
N GLY A 603 -29.77 -4.27 6.62
CA GLY A 603 -30.39 -3.20 7.43
C GLY A 603 -29.57 -1.91 7.49
N LEU A 604 -29.67 -1.21 8.62
CA LEU A 604 -28.90 0.01 8.90
C LEU A 604 -27.39 -0.22 8.95
N GLU A 605 -26.93 -1.41 9.39
CA GLU A 605 -25.50 -1.76 9.39
C GLU A 605 -24.92 -1.70 7.96
N LEU A 606 -25.67 -2.15 6.94
CA LEU A 606 -25.28 -2.03 5.52
C LEU A 606 -25.46 -0.61 4.99
N GLN A 607 -26.59 0.04 5.28
CA GLN A 607 -26.89 1.38 4.77
C GLN A 607 -25.83 2.39 5.18
N TYR A 608 -25.40 2.33 6.44
CA TYR A 608 -24.46 3.26 7.05
C TYR A 608 -23.05 2.68 7.21
N ASP A 609 -22.71 1.58 6.53
CA ASP A 609 -21.40 0.92 6.66
C ASP A 609 -20.21 1.87 6.44
N ALA A 610 -20.33 2.79 5.48
CA ALA A 610 -19.27 3.74 5.15
C ALA A 610 -18.88 4.65 6.32
N VAL A 611 -19.83 5.03 7.17
CA VAL A 611 -19.58 5.87 8.35
C VAL A 611 -19.28 5.03 9.58
N LEU A 612 -19.95 3.88 9.73
CA LEU A 612 -19.80 3.00 10.88
C LEU A 612 -18.47 2.23 10.90
N ARG A 613 -17.92 1.84 9.74
CA ARG A 613 -16.78 0.90 9.66
C ARG A 613 -15.45 1.46 10.18
N GLY A 614 -15.27 2.78 10.13
CA GLY A 614 -13.99 3.41 10.45
C GLY A 614 -12.88 3.08 9.43
N VAL A 615 -11.65 3.41 9.78
CA VAL A 615 -10.46 3.20 8.94
C VAL A 615 -9.42 2.39 9.70
N ASN A 616 -9.14 1.19 9.22
CA ASN A 616 -8.14 0.30 9.82
C ASN A 616 -6.75 0.93 9.87
N GLY A 617 -6.07 0.70 10.99
CA GLY A 617 -4.67 1.05 11.18
C GLY A 617 -3.75 -0.07 10.69
N ARG A 618 -2.46 0.09 10.94
CA ARG A 618 -1.43 -0.91 10.63
C ARG A 618 -0.26 -0.82 11.60
N GLN A 619 0.30 -1.98 11.93
CA GLN A 619 1.61 -2.10 12.55
C GLN A 619 2.57 -2.66 11.51
N CYS A 620 3.55 -1.86 11.09
CA CYS A 620 4.58 -2.32 10.18
C CYS A 620 5.79 -2.89 10.94
N LEU A 621 6.53 -3.77 10.28
CA LEU A 621 7.67 -4.53 10.78
C LEU A 621 8.77 -4.42 9.74
N TYR A 622 9.99 -4.15 10.18
CA TYR A 622 11.17 -4.30 9.33
C TYR A 622 11.53 -5.77 9.26
N VAL A 623 11.75 -6.27 8.04
CA VAL A 623 12.13 -7.66 7.76
C VAL A 623 13.51 -7.72 7.12
N ASP A 624 14.19 -8.84 7.31
CA ASP A 624 15.43 -9.18 6.60
C ASP A 624 15.15 -9.62 5.15
N PRO A 625 16.18 -9.85 4.30
CA PRO A 625 15.99 -10.33 2.93
C PRO A 625 15.28 -11.69 2.82
N SER A 626 15.24 -12.48 3.90
CA SER A 626 14.53 -13.76 4.00
C SER A 626 13.06 -13.59 4.40
N GLY A 627 12.65 -12.37 4.79
CA GLY A 627 11.30 -12.03 5.24
C GLY A 627 11.09 -12.19 6.74
N VAL A 628 12.14 -12.40 7.54
CA VAL A 628 12.06 -12.56 9.00
C VAL A 628 11.96 -11.19 9.66
N PRO A 629 10.96 -10.91 10.51
CA PRO A 629 10.86 -9.66 11.25
C PRO A 629 12.03 -9.46 12.22
N VAL A 630 12.66 -8.28 12.18
CA VAL A 630 13.81 -7.92 13.03
C VAL A 630 13.51 -6.75 13.97
N ALA A 631 12.58 -5.88 13.61
CA ALA A 631 12.20 -4.73 14.42
C ALA A 631 10.79 -4.23 14.10
N LEU A 632 10.18 -3.50 15.03
CA LEU A 632 8.96 -2.74 14.76
C LEU A 632 9.29 -1.54 13.86
N ALA A 633 8.43 -1.27 12.89
CA ALA A 633 8.47 -0.08 12.04
C ALA A 633 7.33 0.87 12.42
N GLU A 634 6.97 1.79 11.50
CA GLU A 634 5.89 2.74 11.69
C GLU A 634 4.58 2.05 12.11
N ARG A 635 3.92 2.64 13.11
CA ARG A 635 2.56 2.27 13.53
C ARG A 635 1.61 3.40 13.18
N VAL A 636 0.55 3.05 12.47
CA VAL A 636 -0.58 3.96 12.19
C VAL A 636 -1.77 3.44 13.00
N ALA A 637 -2.28 4.27 13.91
CA ALA A 637 -3.44 3.92 14.72
C ALA A 637 -4.71 3.82 13.85
N PRO A 638 -5.63 2.89 14.15
CA PRO A 638 -6.93 2.87 13.51
C PRO A 638 -7.74 4.11 13.87
N VAL A 639 -8.58 4.57 12.95
CA VAL A 639 -9.57 5.62 13.17
C VAL A 639 -10.93 4.95 13.41
N PRO A 640 -11.54 5.14 14.60
CA PRO A 640 -12.87 4.59 14.88
C PRO A 640 -13.92 5.06 13.87
N GLY A 641 -14.93 4.23 13.63
CA GLY A 641 -16.12 4.65 12.91
C GLY A 641 -16.92 5.71 13.66
N ALA A 642 -17.70 6.48 12.92
CA ALA A 642 -18.65 7.43 13.50
C ALA A 642 -19.87 6.69 14.03
N ASP A 643 -20.43 7.16 15.15
CA ASP A 643 -21.67 6.67 15.71
C ASP A 643 -22.87 7.18 14.91
N LEU A 644 -23.95 6.41 14.88
CA LEU A 644 -25.22 6.74 14.22
C LEU A 644 -26.33 6.84 15.27
N ARG A 645 -26.95 8.01 15.37
CA ARG A 645 -28.15 8.22 16.19
C ARG A 645 -29.37 8.09 15.29
N LEU A 646 -30.31 7.25 15.70
CA LEU A 646 -31.58 7.06 15.01
C LEU A 646 -32.66 8.01 15.54
N SER A 647 -33.74 8.19 14.78
CA SER A 647 -34.97 8.86 15.22
C SER A 647 -35.88 7.97 16.05
N LEU A 648 -35.59 6.66 16.06
CA LEU A 648 -36.32 5.66 16.83
C LEU A 648 -36.28 5.98 18.33
N ASP A 649 -37.42 5.74 18.98
CA ASP A 649 -37.55 5.68 20.43
C ASP A 649 -37.68 4.20 20.84
N LEU A 650 -36.76 3.72 21.68
CA LEU A 650 -36.74 2.30 22.05
C LEU A 650 -37.97 1.87 22.85
N GLY A 651 -38.55 2.76 23.64
CA GLY A 651 -39.74 2.48 24.44
C GLY A 651 -40.96 2.23 23.55
N LEU A 652 -41.22 3.13 22.61
CA LEU A 652 -42.29 3.01 21.64
C LEU A 652 -42.07 1.81 20.69
N GLN A 653 -40.82 1.56 20.28
CA GLN A 653 -40.46 0.37 19.48
C GLN A 653 -40.88 -0.93 20.17
N ARG A 654 -40.52 -1.09 21.46
CA ARG A 654 -40.88 -2.29 22.23
C ARG A 654 -42.39 -2.42 22.40
N GLN A 655 -43.09 -1.32 22.69
CA GLN A 655 -44.55 -1.34 22.83
C GLN A 655 -45.24 -1.86 21.56
N LEU A 656 -44.79 -1.42 20.37
CA LEU A 656 -45.33 -1.93 19.11
C LEU A 656 -44.93 -3.38 18.86
N TYR A 657 -43.65 -3.71 19.04
CA TYR A 657 -43.14 -5.07 18.82
C TYR A 657 -43.84 -6.11 19.69
N ASP A 658 -43.94 -5.87 21.00
CA ASP A 658 -44.59 -6.77 21.94
C ASP A 658 -46.09 -6.95 21.61
N GLY A 659 -46.74 -5.87 21.16
CA GLY A 659 -48.13 -5.91 20.69
C GLY A 659 -48.31 -6.79 19.44
N LEU A 660 -47.39 -6.71 18.48
CA LEU A 660 -47.41 -7.55 17.28
C LEU A 660 -47.16 -9.02 17.62
N VAL A 661 -46.17 -9.31 18.47
CA VAL A 661 -45.87 -10.68 18.94
C VAL A 661 -47.09 -11.25 19.67
N ALA A 662 -47.69 -10.51 20.59
CA ALA A 662 -48.89 -10.94 21.30
C ALA A 662 -50.08 -11.19 20.36
N ALA A 663 -50.22 -10.40 19.30
CA ALA A 663 -51.26 -10.59 18.28
C ALA A 663 -51.07 -11.88 17.48
N LEU A 664 -49.83 -12.23 17.12
CA LEU A 664 -49.52 -13.46 16.39
C LEU A 664 -49.59 -14.70 17.31
N ASP A 665 -49.00 -14.65 18.51
CA ASP A 665 -48.97 -15.77 19.47
C ASP A 665 -50.37 -16.21 19.92
N ALA A 666 -51.31 -15.27 19.93
CA ALA A 666 -52.68 -15.58 20.32
C ALA A 666 -53.43 -16.38 19.23
N GLN A 667 -52.90 -16.51 18.02
CA GLN A 667 -53.54 -17.25 16.93
C GLN A 667 -53.20 -18.74 17.02
N ARG A 668 -54.21 -19.60 16.84
CA ARG A 668 -54.02 -21.07 16.91
C ARG A 668 -53.21 -21.64 15.73
N ARG A 669 -53.14 -20.88 14.63
CA ARG A 669 -52.41 -21.19 13.39
C ARG A 669 -51.85 -19.88 12.84
N ALA A 670 -50.79 -19.37 13.47
CA ALA A 670 -50.06 -18.20 12.96
C ALA A 670 -48.98 -18.57 11.93
N ASP A 671 -48.94 -19.83 11.48
CA ASP A 671 -47.85 -20.37 10.67
C ASP A 671 -47.77 -19.65 9.32
N GLY A 672 -46.80 -18.75 9.19
CA GLY A 672 -46.60 -17.91 8.00
C GLY A 672 -47.23 -16.53 8.06
N HIS A 673 -48.07 -16.21 9.06
CA HIS A 673 -48.68 -14.90 9.20
C HIS A 673 -47.65 -13.84 9.58
N VAL A 674 -47.79 -12.65 8.99
CA VAL A 674 -46.92 -11.50 9.27
C VAL A 674 -47.69 -10.36 9.90
N ALA A 675 -46.99 -9.56 10.69
CA ALA A 675 -47.50 -8.37 11.33
C ALA A 675 -46.42 -7.27 11.33
N ALA A 676 -46.84 -6.02 11.15
CA ALA A 676 -45.94 -4.88 11.09
C ALA A 676 -46.60 -3.63 11.66
N ALA A 677 -45.81 -2.73 12.23
CA ALA A 677 -46.28 -1.43 12.67
C ALA A 677 -45.24 -0.34 12.46
N VAL A 678 -45.70 0.84 12.06
CA VAL A 678 -44.88 2.05 11.87
C VAL A 678 -45.49 3.18 12.68
N ALA A 679 -44.68 3.82 13.51
CA ALA A 679 -44.96 5.11 14.11
C ALA A 679 -44.06 6.18 13.46
N MET A 680 -44.65 7.23 12.89
CA MET A 680 -43.92 8.26 12.17
C MET A 680 -44.39 9.65 12.57
N ASP A 681 -43.48 10.60 12.74
CA ASP A 681 -43.81 12.02 12.83
C ASP A 681 -44.24 12.52 11.43
N PRO A 682 -45.52 12.87 11.22
CA PRO A 682 -46.03 13.20 9.91
C PRO A 682 -45.55 14.54 9.38
N ARG A 683 -44.89 15.36 10.21
CA ARG A 683 -44.38 16.69 9.84
C ARG A 683 -42.96 16.63 9.30
N SER A 684 -42.17 15.65 9.74
CA SER A 684 -40.74 15.54 9.45
C SER A 684 -40.33 14.25 8.75
N GLY A 685 -41.19 13.23 8.73
CA GLY A 685 -40.86 11.91 8.22
C GLY A 685 -39.96 11.09 9.15
N GLN A 686 -39.64 11.57 10.36
CA GLN A 686 -38.89 10.77 11.32
C GLN A 686 -39.71 9.54 11.73
N VAL A 687 -39.14 8.35 11.53
CA VAL A 687 -39.72 7.10 12.00
C VAL A 687 -39.33 6.91 13.46
N LEU A 688 -40.34 6.94 14.34
CA LEU A 688 -40.20 6.84 15.79
C LEU A 688 -40.22 5.39 16.26
N ALA A 689 -40.90 4.51 15.53
CA ALA A 689 -40.84 3.07 15.70
C ALA A 689 -41.16 2.36 14.37
N MET A 690 -40.48 1.24 14.11
CA MET A 690 -40.70 0.35 12.97
C MET A 690 -40.55 -1.09 13.46
N ALA A 691 -41.68 -1.73 13.74
CA ALA A 691 -41.74 -3.07 14.31
C ALA A 691 -42.23 -4.07 13.27
N SER A 692 -41.63 -5.25 13.28
CA SER A 692 -41.90 -6.37 12.38
C SER A 692 -41.98 -7.66 13.20
N ALA A 693 -42.96 -8.51 12.92
CA ALA A 693 -43.12 -9.82 13.53
C ALA A 693 -43.63 -10.84 12.48
N PRO A 694 -43.07 -12.07 12.41
CA PRO A 694 -41.92 -12.55 13.18
C PRO A 694 -40.62 -11.81 12.83
N SER A 695 -39.62 -11.91 13.71
CA SER A 695 -38.31 -11.23 13.61
C SER A 695 -37.21 -12.14 14.17
N PHE A 696 -35.95 -11.70 14.18
CA PHE A 696 -34.79 -12.50 14.56
C PHE A 696 -33.72 -11.69 15.31
N ASP A 697 -32.91 -12.37 16.12
CA ASP A 697 -31.74 -11.77 16.76
C ASP A 697 -30.57 -11.66 15.76
N ASN A 698 -30.06 -10.46 15.52
CA ASN A 698 -28.94 -10.22 14.61
C ASN A 698 -27.63 -10.91 15.05
N GLY A 699 -27.48 -11.21 16.34
CA GLY A 699 -26.30 -11.85 16.92
C GLY A 699 -26.01 -13.25 16.36
N VAL A 700 -26.99 -13.92 15.75
CA VAL A 700 -26.83 -15.26 15.17
C VAL A 700 -25.87 -15.29 13.97
N TYR A 701 -25.68 -14.17 13.27
CA TYR A 701 -24.77 -14.07 12.12
C TYR A 701 -23.29 -13.95 12.52
N GLY A 702 -23.02 -13.68 13.80
CA GLY A 702 -21.67 -13.71 14.38
C GLY A 702 -20.87 -12.41 14.29
N PRO A 703 -19.52 -12.49 14.44
CA PRO A 703 -18.73 -13.70 14.73
C PRO A 703 -18.65 -14.08 16.23
N PRO A 704 -18.67 -15.38 16.59
CA PRO A 704 -18.87 -16.54 15.70
C PRO A 704 -20.35 -16.67 15.29
N ALA A 705 -20.60 -17.10 14.05
CA ALA A 705 -21.95 -17.36 13.58
C ALA A 705 -22.53 -18.60 14.27
N ASP A 706 -23.80 -18.54 14.68
CA ASP A 706 -24.53 -19.69 15.19
C ASP A 706 -25.19 -20.42 14.02
N THR A 707 -24.51 -21.44 13.50
CA THR A 707 -25.00 -22.22 12.35
C THR A 707 -26.31 -22.95 12.64
N GLY A 708 -26.57 -23.34 13.89
CA GLY A 708 -27.81 -24.00 14.28
C GLY A 708 -28.97 -23.02 14.25
N ALA A 709 -28.79 -21.84 14.86
CA ALA A 709 -29.79 -20.79 14.84
C ALA A 709 -30.04 -20.24 13.43
N LEU A 710 -29.01 -20.13 12.59
CA LEU A 710 -29.16 -19.71 11.19
C LEU A 710 -29.96 -20.71 10.35
N THR A 711 -29.79 -22.01 10.58
CA THR A 711 -30.58 -23.05 9.90
C THR A 711 -32.05 -22.95 10.34
N ALA A 712 -32.30 -22.83 11.64
CA ALA A 712 -33.66 -22.63 12.17
C ALA A 712 -34.30 -21.34 11.63
N LEU A 713 -33.52 -20.26 11.49
CA LEU A 713 -33.99 -18.99 10.94
C LEU A 713 -34.36 -19.09 9.45
N ALA A 714 -33.60 -19.86 8.67
CA ALA A 714 -33.89 -20.06 7.25
C ALA A 714 -35.14 -20.90 7.00
N GLU A 715 -35.48 -21.80 7.92
CA GLU A 715 -36.69 -22.64 7.87
C GLU A 715 -37.89 -21.99 8.56
N ALA A 716 -37.70 -20.85 9.23
CA ALA A 716 -38.75 -20.19 10.00
C ALA A 716 -39.83 -19.60 9.08
N PRO A 717 -41.12 -19.84 9.37
CA PRO A 717 -42.23 -19.32 8.59
C PRO A 717 -42.38 -17.80 8.77
N GLY A 718 -43.05 -17.15 7.82
CA GLY A 718 -43.32 -15.71 7.89
C GLY A 718 -42.10 -14.83 7.62
N SER A 719 -41.04 -15.38 7.01
CA SER A 719 -39.86 -14.65 6.53
C SER A 719 -39.28 -13.64 7.54
N PRO A 720 -38.88 -14.08 8.75
CA PRO A 720 -38.50 -13.19 9.85
C PRO A 720 -37.33 -12.24 9.54
N THR A 721 -36.53 -12.51 8.50
CA THR A 721 -35.45 -11.63 8.06
C THR A 721 -35.91 -10.44 7.24
N LEU A 722 -37.16 -10.43 6.75
CA LEU A 722 -37.75 -9.31 6.03
C LEU A 722 -38.27 -8.23 6.98
N GLU A 723 -38.06 -6.98 6.59
CA GLU A 723 -38.70 -5.85 7.27
C GLU A 723 -40.11 -5.68 6.71
N HIS A 724 -41.10 -6.30 7.34
CA HIS A 724 -42.47 -6.32 6.85
C HIS A 724 -43.07 -4.91 6.70
N ALA A 725 -42.62 -3.92 7.47
CA ALA A 725 -43.11 -2.55 7.31
C ALA A 725 -42.73 -1.92 5.96
N THR A 726 -41.63 -2.35 5.35
CA THR A 726 -41.09 -1.79 4.09
C THR A 726 -41.12 -2.76 2.93
N GLN A 727 -41.25 -4.06 3.18
CA GLN A 727 -41.12 -5.10 2.16
C GLN A 727 -42.38 -5.97 1.98
N ALA A 728 -43.29 -6.02 2.97
CA ALA A 728 -44.57 -6.72 2.80
C ALA A 728 -45.54 -5.83 2.01
N ALA A 729 -45.56 -6.00 0.68
CA ALA A 729 -46.52 -5.34 -0.19
C ALA A 729 -47.80 -6.16 -0.24
N LEU A 730 -48.86 -5.66 0.40
CA LEU A 730 -50.14 -6.36 0.54
C LEU A 730 -51.31 -5.43 0.17
N PRO A 731 -52.49 -5.96 -0.18
CA PRO A 731 -53.66 -5.14 -0.46
C PRO A 731 -54.04 -4.26 0.76
N PRO A 732 -54.14 -2.92 0.62
CA PRO A 732 -54.42 -2.02 1.75
C PRO A 732 -55.87 -2.07 2.26
N GLY A 733 -56.78 -2.63 1.45
CA GLY A 733 -58.20 -2.59 1.66
C GLY A 733 -58.70 -1.17 1.94
N SER A 734 -59.66 -1.06 2.86
CA SER A 734 -60.36 0.20 3.14
C SER A 734 -59.48 1.36 3.66
N THR A 735 -58.20 1.17 3.94
CA THR A 735 -57.29 2.31 4.23
C THR A 735 -57.03 3.16 2.98
N PHE A 736 -57.05 2.55 1.79
CA PHE A 736 -56.90 3.25 0.49
C PHE A 736 -58.07 4.18 0.16
N LYS A 737 -59.23 4.00 0.80
CA LYS A 737 -60.36 4.93 0.67
C LYS A 737 -59.98 6.37 1.04
N LEU A 738 -58.97 6.58 1.88
CA LEU A 738 -58.44 7.92 2.17
C LEU A 738 -57.79 8.55 0.92
N VAL A 739 -57.10 7.76 0.11
CA VAL A 739 -56.51 8.19 -1.17
C VAL A 739 -57.60 8.53 -2.17
N VAL A 740 -58.63 7.67 -2.29
CA VAL A 740 -59.78 7.91 -3.18
C VAL A 740 -60.60 9.13 -2.74
N ALA A 741 -60.77 9.32 -1.43
CA ALA A 741 -61.41 10.51 -0.88
C ALA A 741 -60.59 11.78 -1.15
N ALA A 742 -59.26 11.72 -1.03
CA ALA A 742 -58.37 12.81 -1.40
C ALA A 742 -58.44 13.11 -2.91
N ALA A 743 -58.58 12.09 -3.76
CA ALA A 743 -58.76 12.27 -5.21
C ALA A 743 -60.06 13.04 -5.49
N ASN A 744 -61.14 12.77 -4.75
CA ASN A 744 -62.35 13.58 -4.85
C ASN A 744 -62.11 15.06 -4.48
N GLN A 745 -61.23 15.35 -3.52
CA GLN A 745 -60.89 16.73 -3.16
C GLN A 745 -59.96 17.40 -4.19
N ALA A 746 -59.09 16.63 -4.83
CA ALA A 746 -58.21 17.11 -5.89
C ALA A 746 -58.99 17.44 -7.19
N HIS A 747 -59.99 16.62 -7.54
CA HIS A 747 -60.70 16.72 -8.82
C HIS A 747 -62.14 17.26 -8.72
N GLY A 748 -62.74 17.31 -7.52
CA GLY A 748 -64.04 17.93 -7.28
C GLY A 748 -65.24 17.23 -7.91
N VAL A 749 -65.19 15.90 -8.08
CA VAL A 749 -66.21 15.14 -8.83
C VAL A 749 -67.54 15.02 -8.08
N LEU A 750 -67.50 14.84 -6.75
CA LEU A 750 -68.68 14.83 -5.88
C LEU A 750 -68.53 15.83 -4.75
N ASP A 751 -69.61 16.53 -4.40
CA ASP A 751 -69.67 17.38 -3.20
C ASP A 751 -69.51 16.50 -1.95
N PRO A 752 -68.49 16.74 -1.08
CA PRO A 752 -68.20 15.89 0.07
C PRO A 752 -69.33 15.84 1.13
N TYR A 753 -70.25 16.81 1.14
CA TYR A 753 -71.36 16.87 2.09
C TYR A 753 -72.71 16.47 1.46
N ARG A 754 -72.69 16.04 0.20
CA ARG A 754 -73.87 15.54 -0.48
C ARG A 754 -74.06 14.06 -0.21
N ALA A 755 -75.16 13.70 0.44
CA ALA A 755 -75.54 12.30 0.60
C ALA A 755 -75.75 11.61 -0.76
N VAL A 756 -75.05 10.49 -0.95
CA VAL A 756 -75.20 9.60 -2.11
C VAL A 756 -76.00 8.38 -1.69
N PRO A 757 -77.03 7.96 -2.45
CA PRO A 757 -77.73 6.72 -2.15
C PRO A 757 -76.77 5.53 -2.16
N THR A 758 -76.67 4.79 -1.06
CA THR A 758 -75.93 3.53 -0.98
C THR A 758 -76.87 2.34 -0.81
N GLY A 759 -76.41 1.21 -0.28
CA GLY A 759 -77.23 0.03 -0.06
C GLY A 759 -76.42 -1.15 0.46
N ALA A 760 -76.99 -2.35 0.33
CA ALA A 760 -76.31 -3.61 0.59
C ALA A 760 -75.30 -3.98 -0.50
N ASP A 761 -75.48 -3.47 -1.71
CA ASP A 761 -74.68 -3.79 -2.87
C ASP A 761 -74.74 -2.68 -3.94
N PHE A 762 -73.93 -2.85 -4.97
CA PHE A 762 -73.89 -2.00 -6.16
C PHE A 762 -73.67 -2.87 -7.41
N THR A 763 -74.56 -2.76 -8.40
CA THR A 763 -74.44 -3.49 -9.66
C THR A 763 -73.87 -2.60 -10.77
N TYR A 764 -72.79 -3.05 -11.39
CA TYR A 764 -72.16 -2.39 -12.53
C TYR A 764 -71.73 -3.43 -13.57
N GLY A 765 -72.05 -3.19 -14.85
CA GLY A 765 -71.64 -4.08 -15.96
C GLY A 765 -72.14 -5.53 -15.84
N GLY A 766 -73.26 -5.77 -15.15
CA GLY A 766 -73.80 -7.12 -14.91
C GLY A 766 -73.19 -7.85 -13.70
N HIS A 767 -72.25 -7.23 -12.98
CA HIS A 767 -71.64 -7.75 -11.75
C HIS A 767 -72.14 -6.98 -10.53
N THR A 768 -72.36 -7.70 -9.42
CA THR A 768 -72.81 -7.10 -8.15
C THR A 768 -71.68 -7.11 -7.14
N PHE A 769 -71.34 -5.93 -6.62
CA PHE A 769 -70.32 -5.72 -5.61
C PHE A 769 -71.01 -5.48 -4.26
N GLY A 770 -70.74 -6.34 -3.28
CA GLY A 770 -71.36 -6.26 -1.96
C GLY A 770 -70.75 -5.17 -1.07
N ASN A 771 -71.56 -4.60 -0.20
CA ASN A 771 -71.10 -3.80 0.94
C ASN A 771 -70.85 -4.72 2.13
N TRP A 772 -69.92 -4.38 3.02
CA TRP A 772 -69.70 -5.17 4.24
C TRP A 772 -70.92 -5.21 5.19
N LYS A 773 -71.83 -4.23 5.07
CA LYS A 773 -73.19 -4.30 5.63
C LYS A 773 -74.15 -3.40 4.83
N PRO A 774 -75.48 -3.63 4.88
CA PRO A 774 -76.46 -2.70 4.35
C PRO A 774 -76.40 -1.34 5.04
N MET A 775 -76.32 -0.26 4.26
CA MET A 775 -76.28 1.13 4.76
C MET A 775 -77.20 2.06 3.94
N GLY A 776 -77.81 3.03 4.63
CA GLY A 776 -78.60 4.09 4.00
C GLY A 776 -77.74 5.16 3.32
N PRO A 777 -78.34 6.16 2.64
CA PRO A 777 -77.61 7.24 1.99
C PRO A 777 -76.63 7.93 2.93
N MET A 778 -75.41 8.20 2.46
CA MET A 778 -74.32 8.80 3.24
C MET A 778 -73.52 9.78 2.39
N ASP A 779 -72.99 10.84 3.00
CA ASP A 779 -72.01 11.73 2.37
C ASP A 779 -70.57 11.16 2.43
N LEU A 780 -69.56 11.91 1.99
CA LEU A 780 -68.15 11.44 2.02
C LEU A 780 -67.67 11.22 3.45
N VAL A 781 -68.01 12.13 4.36
CA VAL A 781 -67.56 12.12 5.75
C VAL A 781 -68.11 10.89 6.47
N GLU A 782 -69.42 10.66 6.37
CA GLU A 782 -70.10 9.48 6.92
C GLU A 782 -69.60 8.19 6.27
N SER A 783 -69.32 8.21 4.97
CA SER A 783 -68.83 7.04 4.23
C SER A 783 -67.40 6.67 4.60
N ILE A 784 -66.54 7.63 4.94
CA ILE A 784 -65.24 7.36 5.55
C ILE A 784 -65.44 6.75 6.94
N ALA A 785 -66.32 7.35 7.77
CA ALA A 785 -66.60 6.95 9.14
C ALA A 785 -67.09 5.49 9.25
N TRP A 786 -68.06 5.11 8.42
CA TRP A 786 -68.64 3.76 8.36
C TRP A 786 -67.99 2.85 7.32
N SER A 787 -66.94 3.33 6.64
CA SER A 787 -66.21 2.57 5.62
C SER A 787 -67.13 1.99 4.52
N ASN A 788 -68.12 2.77 4.06
CA ASN A 788 -69.18 2.30 3.14
C ASN A 788 -68.62 1.97 1.74
N ASP A 789 -68.57 0.69 1.37
CA ASP A 789 -67.97 0.25 0.09
C ASP A 789 -68.72 0.79 -1.12
N VAL A 790 -70.06 0.79 -1.06
CA VAL A 790 -70.92 1.23 -2.17
C VAL A 790 -70.73 2.70 -2.50
N TYR A 791 -70.49 3.55 -1.51
CA TYR A 791 -70.13 4.95 -1.76
C TYR A 791 -68.83 5.04 -2.56
N PHE A 792 -67.80 4.31 -2.13
CA PHE A 792 -66.48 4.34 -2.76
C PHE A 792 -66.44 3.65 -4.13
N TYR A 793 -67.28 2.64 -4.39
CA TYR A 793 -67.51 2.08 -5.72
C TYR A 793 -68.04 3.15 -6.69
N LYS A 794 -69.06 3.90 -6.26
CA LYS A 794 -69.65 4.97 -7.06
C LYS A 794 -68.69 6.13 -7.25
N LEU A 795 -67.96 6.52 -6.20
CA LEU A 795 -66.97 7.58 -6.26
C LEU A 795 -65.82 7.21 -7.21
N ALA A 796 -65.31 5.98 -7.14
CA ALA A 796 -64.23 5.53 -8.01
C ALA A 796 -64.64 5.51 -9.49
N LEU A 797 -65.86 5.07 -9.79
CA LEU A 797 -66.41 5.16 -11.14
C LEU A 797 -66.59 6.61 -11.62
N ALA A 798 -67.00 7.51 -10.72
CA ALA A 798 -67.16 8.92 -11.06
C ALA A 798 -65.80 9.61 -11.30
N LEU A 799 -64.77 9.26 -10.53
CA LEU A 799 -63.40 9.76 -10.69
C LEU A 799 -62.72 9.21 -11.95
N GLY A 800 -62.92 7.94 -12.26
CA GLY A 800 -62.12 7.23 -13.25
C GLY A 800 -60.77 6.77 -12.68
N ALA A 801 -60.08 5.89 -13.41
CA ALA A 801 -58.83 5.32 -12.95
C ALA A 801 -57.68 6.34 -12.98
N GLU A 802 -57.64 7.25 -13.97
CA GLU A 802 -56.53 8.21 -14.09
C GLU A 802 -56.49 9.19 -12.92
N ALA A 803 -57.64 9.75 -12.51
CA ALA A 803 -57.72 10.70 -11.39
C ALA A 803 -57.31 10.05 -10.05
N ILE A 804 -57.69 8.78 -9.84
CA ILE A 804 -57.26 8.01 -8.67
C ILE A 804 -55.74 7.80 -8.72
N ALA A 805 -55.20 7.39 -9.86
CA ALA A 805 -53.77 7.11 -10.03
C ALA A 805 -52.90 8.37 -9.86
N GLU A 806 -53.32 9.51 -10.43
CA GLU A 806 -52.61 10.80 -10.30
C GLU A 806 -52.52 11.24 -8.84
N THR A 807 -53.65 11.21 -8.13
CA THR A 807 -53.70 11.57 -6.70
C THR A 807 -52.91 10.58 -5.85
N ALA A 808 -53.03 9.27 -6.14
CA ALA A 808 -52.29 8.23 -5.44
C ALA A 808 -50.77 8.39 -5.61
N ALA A 809 -50.30 8.74 -6.81
CA ALA A 809 -48.90 9.05 -7.06
C ALA A 809 -48.44 10.30 -6.30
N ALA A 810 -49.25 11.36 -6.24
CA ALA A 810 -48.96 12.55 -5.42
C ALA A 810 -48.87 12.24 -3.91
N LEU A 811 -49.54 11.18 -3.45
CA LEU A 811 -49.49 10.66 -2.08
C LEU A 811 -48.40 9.57 -1.88
N GLY A 812 -47.62 9.25 -2.92
CA GLY A 812 -46.51 8.29 -2.86
C GLY A 812 -46.92 6.81 -2.86
N VAL A 813 -48.12 6.49 -3.34
CA VAL A 813 -48.60 5.10 -3.48
C VAL A 813 -47.91 4.41 -4.65
N GLY A 814 -47.53 3.15 -4.49
CA GLY A 814 -46.94 2.34 -5.56
C GLY A 814 -45.53 2.78 -5.98
N GLN A 815 -44.84 3.54 -5.12
CA GLN A 815 -43.47 4.01 -5.34
C GLN A 815 -42.63 3.84 -4.06
N PRO A 816 -41.31 3.59 -4.16
CA PRO A 816 -40.42 3.60 -3.00
C PRO A 816 -40.56 4.89 -2.20
N THR A 817 -40.60 4.80 -0.88
CA THR A 817 -40.74 5.96 0.01
C THR A 817 -39.45 6.75 0.15
N GLY A 818 -38.31 6.11 -0.14
CA GLY A 818 -36.98 6.68 0.02
C GLY A 818 -36.44 6.58 1.44
N ILE A 819 -36.97 5.63 2.24
CA ILE A 819 -36.42 5.32 3.55
C ILE A 819 -34.97 4.87 3.44
N ASP A 820 -34.17 5.20 4.44
CA ASP A 820 -32.77 4.84 4.55
C ASP A 820 -32.59 3.39 5.04
N LEU A 821 -33.23 2.46 4.33
CA LEU A 821 -33.00 1.02 4.42
C LEU A 821 -32.72 0.46 3.03
N PRO A 822 -31.83 -0.55 2.91
CA PRO A 822 -31.47 -1.11 1.61
C PRO A 822 -32.61 -1.95 1.00
N GLY A 823 -33.49 -2.52 1.82
CA GLY A 823 -34.63 -3.32 1.39
C GLY A 823 -35.92 -2.50 1.48
N GLU A 824 -36.50 -2.17 0.34
CA GLU A 824 -37.78 -1.48 0.24
C GLU A 824 -38.55 -2.00 -0.99
N SER A 825 -39.80 -2.41 -0.79
CA SER A 825 -40.71 -2.72 -1.90
C SER A 825 -41.35 -1.44 -2.41
N ALA A 826 -41.44 -1.29 -3.74
CA ALA A 826 -42.20 -0.22 -4.35
C ALA A 826 -43.72 -0.40 -4.15
N GLY A 827 -44.18 -1.60 -3.77
CA GLY A 827 -45.58 -1.98 -3.91
C GLY A 827 -45.98 -2.05 -5.38
N TYR A 828 -47.28 -1.93 -5.64
CA TYR A 828 -47.87 -1.91 -6.96
C TYR A 828 -49.15 -1.09 -6.96
N LEU A 829 -49.31 -0.22 -7.96
CA LEU A 829 -50.54 0.52 -8.22
C LEU A 829 -50.88 0.35 -9.71
N GLY A 830 -51.87 -0.49 -9.99
CA GLY A 830 -52.33 -0.75 -11.34
C GLY A 830 -53.05 0.46 -11.94
N THR A 831 -52.72 0.74 -13.19
CA THR A 831 -53.38 1.70 -14.07
C THR A 831 -53.86 0.97 -15.32
N PRO A 832 -54.82 1.51 -16.09
CA PRO A 832 -55.19 0.93 -17.38
C PRO A 832 -53.97 0.68 -18.28
N GLU A 833 -53.01 1.60 -18.28
CA GLU A 833 -51.76 1.51 -19.03
C GLU A 833 -50.84 0.42 -18.50
N SER A 834 -50.58 0.36 -17.18
CA SER A 834 -49.67 -0.63 -16.60
C SER A 834 -50.22 -2.05 -16.73
N VAL A 835 -51.52 -2.23 -16.47
CA VAL A 835 -52.17 -3.53 -16.61
C VAL A 835 -52.15 -4.00 -18.07
N ALA A 836 -52.36 -3.10 -19.04
CA ALA A 836 -52.24 -3.45 -20.45
C ALA A 836 -50.78 -3.79 -20.85
N ALA A 837 -49.80 -3.08 -20.29
CA ALA A 837 -48.38 -3.35 -20.52
C ALA A 837 -47.96 -4.74 -19.98
N ASP A 838 -48.56 -5.18 -18.88
CA ASP A 838 -48.35 -6.52 -18.30
C ASP A 838 -49.19 -7.62 -19.00
N GLY A 839 -49.88 -7.28 -20.09
CA GLY A 839 -50.70 -8.21 -20.88
C GLY A 839 -52.09 -8.47 -20.31
N GLY A 840 -52.49 -7.76 -19.26
CA GLY A 840 -53.82 -7.77 -18.68
C GLY A 840 -54.82 -6.89 -19.44
N THR A 841 -56.08 -6.91 -18.99
CA THR A 841 -57.13 -6.03 -19.53
C THR A 841 -57.79 -5.29 -18.38
N TRP A 842 -57.85 -3.96 -18.47
CA TRP A 842 -58.54 -3.14 -17.49
C TRP A 842 -60.04 -3.10 -17.78
N TYR A 843 -60.85 -3.56 -16.84
CA TYR A 843 -62.31 -3.50 -16.93
C TYR A 843 -62.84 -2.37 -16.05
N GLY A 844 -64.03 -1.85 -16.34
CA GLY A 844 -64.64 -0.85 -15.44
C GLY A 844 -64.85 -1.37 -14.01
N GLY A 845 -65.02 -2.69 -13.85
CA GLY A 845 -65.03 -3.36 -12.54
C GLY A 845 -63.69 -3.27 -11.79
N SER A 846 -62.56 -3.19 -12.50
CA SER A 846 -61.23 -2.98 -11.91
C SER A 846 -61.16 -1.62 -11.20
N THR A 847 -61.73 -0.57 -11.79
CA THR A 847 -61.86 0.74 -11.13
C THR A 847 -62.77 0.69 -9.90
N VAL A 848 -63.85 -0.08 -9.96
CA VAL A 848 -64.77 -0.27 -8.81
C VAL A 848 -64.03 -0.85 -7.61
N ILE A 849 -63.32 -1.96 -7.78
CA ILE A 849 -62.60 -2.62 -6.67
C ILE A 849 -61.37 -1.82 -6.22
N LEU A 850 -60.69 -1.13 -7.14
CA LEU A 850 -59.60 -0.21 -6.79
C LEU A 850 -60.10 0.89 -5.84
N GLY A 851 -61.34 1.34 -6.02
CA GLY A 851 -62.00 2.33 -5.15
C GLY A 851 -62.02 1.99 -3.65
N ILE A 852 -61.89 0.71 -3.31
CA ILE A 852 -61.84 0.23 -1.93
C ILE A 852 -60.47 -0.36 -1.54
N GLY A 853 -59.45 -0.21 -2.38
CA GLY A 853 -58.10 -0.70 -2.12
C GLY A 853 -57.92 -2.21 -2.34
N GLN A 854 -58.65 -2.79 -3.29
CA GLN A 854 -58.51 -4.19 -3.70
C GLN A 854 -58.35 -4.30 -5.23
N GLY A 855 -57.94 -5.47 -5.71
CA GLY A 855 -57.61 -5.71 -7.11
C GLY A 855 -56.16 -5.39 -7.41
N GLU A 856 -55.91 -4.55 -8.41
CA GLU A 856 -54.58 -4.22 -8.92
C GLU A 856 -53.85 -3.20 -8.02
N ILE A 857 -53.69 -3.51 -6.72
CA ILE A 857 -52.99 -2.65 -5.76
C ILE A 857 -52.38 -3.46 -4.62
N GLN A 858 -51.11 -3.19 -4.32
CA GLN A 858 -50.37 -3.72 -3.17
C GLN A 858 -49.46 -2.63 -2.62
N VAL A 859 -49.39 -2.49 -1.31
CA VAL A 859 -48.64 -1.42 -0.67
C VAL A 859 -48.06 -1.88 0.66
N THR A 860 -47.03 -1.17 1.10
CA THR A 860 -46.37 -1.49 2.37
C THR A 860 -47.00 -0.72 3.53
N PRO A 861 -46.88 -1.20 4.77
CA PRO A 861 -47.31 -0.44 5.95
C PRO A 861 -46.68 0.95 6.05
N LEU A 862 -45.43 1.11 5.60
CA LEU A 862 -44.78 2.41 5.55
C LEU A 862 -45.42 3.35 4.51
N GLN A 863 -45.75 2.86 3.32
CA GLN A 863 -46.51 3.66 2.34
C GLN A 863 -47.86 4.11 2.92
N ASN A 864 -48.54 3.23 3.66
CA ASN A 864 -49.81 3.53 4.30
C ASN A 864 -49.70 4.61 5.38
N ALA A 865 -48.69 4.50 6.25
CA ALA A 865 -48.35 5.57 7.19
C ALA A 865 -48.02 6.89 6.46
N ARG A 866 -47.32 6.82 5.33
CA ARG A 866 -46.88 7.99 4.55
C ARG A 866 -48.03 8.75 3.91
N TRP A 867 -48.96 8.09 3.22
CA TRP A 867 -50.13 8.82 2.69
C TRP A 867 -51.05 9.30 3.80
N THR A 868 -51.14 8.58 4.93
CA THR A 868 -51.95 9.02 6.08
C THR A 868 -51.36 10.28 6.69
N ALA A 869 -50.03 10.35 6.84
CA ALA A 869 -49.32 11.57 7.22
C ALA A 869 -49.58 12.72 6.25
N ALA A 870 -49.55 12.45 4.94
CA ALA A 870 -49.80 13.45 3.92
C ALA A 870 -51.24 13.95 3.91
N VAL A 871 -52.23 13.08 4.10
CA VAL A 871 -53.64 13.48 4.26
C VAL A 871 -53.83 14.30 5.53
N ALA A 872 -53.21 13.87 6.64
CA ALA A 872 -53.35 14.52 7.94
C ALA A 872 -52.71 15.93 7.97
N THR A 873 -51.56 16.11 7.32
CA THR A 873 -50.80 17.38 7.39
C THR A 873 -50.91 18.25 6.13
N GLY A 874 -51.25 17.66 4.98
CA GLY A 874 -51.24 18.34 3.68
C GLY A 874 -49.87 18.35 2.99
N ALA A 875 -48.86 17.64 3.50
CA ALA A 875 -47.54 17.54 2.89
C ALA A 875 -47.00 16.10 2.88
N LEU A 876 -46.39 15.70 1.77
CA LEU A 876 -45.72 14.41 1.63
C LEU A 876 -44.30 14.49 2.23
N VAL A 877 -44.02 13.62 3.20
CA VAL A 877 -42.70 13.49 3.83
C VAL A 877 -41.90 12.33 3.23
N THR A 878 -40.57 12.36 3.39
CA THR A 878 -39.68 11.21 3.14
C THR A 878 -39.39 10.54 4.48
N PRO A 879 -39.82 9.28 4.71
CA PRO A 879 -39.51 8.57 5.94
C PRO A 879 -38.00 8.41 6.14
N ARG A 880 -37.52 8.49 7.39
CA ARG A 880 -36.11 8.26 7.74
C ARG A 880 -35.93 7.72 9.14
N LEU A 881 -34.88 6.92 9.34
CA LEU A 881 -34.41 6.39 10.61
C LEU A 881 -33.15 7.11 11.08
N GLY A 882 -32.21 7.44 10.21
CA GLY A 882 -30.98 8.14 10.53
C GLY A 882 -31.22 9.61 10.86
N LEU A 883 -30.87 10.00 12.09
CA LEU A 883 -31.05 11.36 12.59
C LEU A 883 -29.76 12.16 12.51
N ALA A 884 -28.66 11.60 13.00
CA ALA A 884 -27.36 12.25 13.04
C ALA A 884 -26.21 11.23 13.03
N VAL A 885 -25.06 11.64 12.52
CA VAL A 885 -23.79 10.92 12.66
C VAL A 885 -22.87 11.70 13.58
N GLY A 886 -22.09 11.02 14.40
CA GLY A 886 -21.30 11.69 15.43
C GLY A 886 -19.97 11.01 15.75
N ALA A 887 -19.06 11.80 16.31
CA ALA A 887 -17.81 11.32 16.87
C ALA A 887 -17.53 12.11 18.16
N GLU A 888 -17.07 11.41 19.21
CA GLU A 888 -16.68 12.01 20.49
C GLU A 888 -17.80 12.88 21.14
N GLY A 889 -19.07 12.48 20.95
CA GLY A 889 -20.24 13.17 21.52
C GLY A 889 -20.71 14.40 20.75
N SER A 890 -20.05 14.77 19.64
CA SER A 890 -20.55 15.77 18.69
C SER A 890 -21.38 15.09 17.61
N TRP A 891 -22.57 15.64 17.32
CA TRP A 891 -23.54 15.07 16.37
C TRP A 891 -23.85 16.05 15.25
N THR A 892 -23.75 15.59 14.00
CA THR A 892 -24.12 16.33 12.79
C THR A 892 -25.33 15.67 12.16
N ALA A 893 -26.38 16.45 11.85
CA ALA A 893 -27.61 15.93 11.28
C ALA A 893 -27.37 15.23 9.93
N VAL A 894 -28.02 14.08 9.73
CA VAL A 894 -28.08 13.46 8.39
C VAL A 894 -29.01 14.32 7.52
N PRO A 895 -28.56 14.75 6.32
CA PRO A 895 -29.40 15.53 5.41
C PRO A 895 -30.72 14.82 5.09
N ALA A 896 -31.83 15.54 5.14
CA ALA A 896 -33.16 15.02 4.80
C ALA A 896 -33.91 15.97 3.86
N PRO A 897 -34.69 15.44 2.90
CA PRO A 897 -35.57 16.25 2.07
C PRO A 897 -36.59 17.03 2.92
N ALA A 898 -36.90 18.26 2.51
CA ALA A 898 -38.00 19.01 3.12
C ALA A 898 -39.36 18.38 2.74
N PRO A 899 -40.38 18.44 3.63
CA PRO A 899 -41.74 18.02 3.29
C PRO A 899 -42.27 18.74 2.04
N ALA A 900 -42.87 17.99 1.12
CA ALA A 900 -43.42 18.52 -0.13
C ALA A 900 -44.92 18.80 0.01
N PRO A 901 -45.39 20.07 -0.07
CA PRO A 901 -46.82 20.38 0.01
C PRO A 901 -47.63 19.71 -1.10
N LEU A 902 -48.79 19.17 -0.76
CA LEU A 902 -49.71 18.60 -1.74
C LEU A 902 -50.43 19.71 -2.51
N PRO A 903 -50.67 19.56 -3.83
CA PRO A 903 -51.39 20.56 -4.63
C PRO A 903 -52.82 20.85 -4.13
N PHE A 904 -53.44 19.90 -3.43
CA PHE A 904 -54.80 19.94 -2.92
C PHE A 904 -54.85 19.98 -1.38
N ALA A 905 -53.77 20.42 -0.72
CA ALA A 905 -53.66 20.42 0.75
C ALA A 905 -54.83 21.13 1.46
N ASP A 906 -55.27 22.27 0.92
CA ASP A 906 -56.36 23.08 1.48
C ASP A 906 -57.74 22.42 1.38
N ALA A 907 -57.91 21.47 0.44
CA ALA A 907 -59.17 20.78 0.19
C ALA A 907 -59.37 19.52 1.06
N LEU A 908 -58.37 19.10 1.85
CA LEU A 908 -58.41 17.85 2.61
C LEU A 908 -59.29 17.88 3.88
N GLY A 909 -59.89 19.03 4.22
CA GLY A 909 -60.74 19.20 5.40
C GLY A 909 -61.82 18.13 5.58
N PRO A 910 -62.66 17.84 4.57
CA PRO A 910 -63.69 16.80 4.66
C PRO A 910 -63.12 15.39 4.88
N VAL A 911 -61.93 15.09 4.33
CA VAL A 911 -61.28 13.79 4.53
C VAL A 911 -60.82 13.63 5.98
N ARG A 912 -60.20 14.67 6.55
CA ARG A 912 -59.76 14.69 7.96
C ARG A 912 -60.95 14.60 8.92
N GLU A 913 -62.05 15.28 8.60
CA GLU A 913 -63.30 15.20 9.36
C GLU A 913 -63.88 13.78 9.32
N GLY A 914 -63.89 13.13 8.15
CA GLY A 914 -64.27 11.72 8.02
C GLY A 914 -63.38 10.80 8.87
N MET A 915 -62.07 11.00 8.84
CA MET A 915 -61.13 10.26 9.70
C MET A 915 -61.43 10.43 11.19
N ARG A 916 -61.78 11.64 11.63
CA ARG A 916 -62.19 11.89 13.03
C ARG A 916 -63.49 11.16 13.37
N GLN A 917 -64.45 11.13 12.46
CA GLN A 917 -65.72 10.45 12.67
C GLN A 917 -65.62 8.92 12.73
N VAL A 918 -64.60 8.32 12.09
CA VAL A 918 -64.26 6.90 12.28
C VAL A 918 -64.09 6.56 13.77
N VAL A 919 -63.55 7.49 14.57
CA VAL A 919 -63.32 7.31 16.01
C VAL A 919 -64.51 7.77 16.85
N THR A 920 -65.20 8.85 16.50
CA THR A 920 -66.30 9.36 17.35
C THR A 920 -67.61 8.59 17.19
N GLY A 921 -67.83 7.91 16.07
CA GLY A 921 -69.07 7.17 15.82
C GLY A 921 -69.00 6.07 14.75
N GLY A 922 -67.82 5.79 14.20
CA GLY A 922 -67.62 4.87 13.08
C GLY A 922 -66.98 3.54 13.45
N THR A 923 -66.11 3.03 12.58
CA THR A 923 -65.55 1.67 12.71
C THR A 923 -64.47 1.50 13.78
N ALA A 924 -63.91 2.59 14.33
CA ALA A 924 -62.77 2.53 15.26
C ALA A 924 -63.04 3.26 16.60
N THR A 925 -64.27 3.18 17.12
CA THR A 925 -64.67 3.87 18.35
C THR A 925 -63.82 3.57 19.58
N ARG A 926 -63.15 2.42 19.61
CA ARG A 926 -62.19 2.06 20.67
C ARG A 926 -61.07 3.10 20.85
N LEU A 927 -60.65 3.79 19.79
CA LEU A 927 -59.61 4.82 19.85
C LEU A 927 -60.10 6.10 20.56
N GLY A 928 -61.41 6.27 20.74
CA GLY A 928 -61.98 7.41 21.45
C GLY A 928 -61.68 7.43 22.95
N THR A 929 -61.04 6.37 23.47
CA THR A 929 -60.54 6.30 24.86
C THR A 929 -59.15 6.91 25.04
N LEU A 930 -58.51 7.37 23.96
CA LEU A 930 -57.20 8.03 24.01
C LEU A 930 -57.32 9.47 24.54
N PRO A 931 -56.28 10.00 25.19
CA PRO A 931 -56.32 11.33 25.83
C PRO A 931 -56.28 12.51 24.84
N ALA A 932 -56.22 12.25 23.54
CA ALA A 932 -56.20 13.25 22.47
C ALA A 932 -57.19 12.88 21.37
N PRO A 933 -57.71 13.86 20.60
CA PRO A 933 -58.58 13.56 19.46
C PRO A 933 -57.80 12.81 18.39
N VAL A 934 -58.39 11.75 17.83
CA VAL A 934 -57.73 10.88 16.84
C VAL A 934 -58.53 10.84 15.55
N GLY A 935 -57.82 10.92 14.43
CA GLY A 935 -58.36 10.63 13.10
C GLY A 935 -57.83 9.28 12.64
N ALA A 936 -58.69 8.40 12.13
CA ALA A 936 -58.31 7.03 11.81
C ALA A 936 -58.99 6.48 10.56
N LYS A 937 -58.49 5.32 10.10
CA LYS A 937 -59.17 4.46 9.14
C LYS A 937 -58.80 2.99 9.37
N THR A 938 -59.82 2.14 9.49
CA THR A 938 -59.66 0.67 9.47
C THR A 938 -59.60 0.13 8.04
N GLY A 939 -58.90 -0.97 7.85
CA GLY A 939 -58.88 -1.75 6.61
C GLY A 939 -58.98 -3.24 6.88
N THR A 940 -59.66 -3.92 5.95
CA THR A 940 -59.70 -5.37 5.86
C THR A 940 -59.54 -5.68 4.39
N ALA A 941 -58.56 -6.50 4.04
CA ALA A 941 -58.31 -6.89 2.67
C ALA A 941 -58.30 -8.41 2.54
N GLN A 942 -58.85 -8.88 1.43
CA GLN A 942 -58.76 -10.27 1.01
C GLN A 942 -57.45 -10.45 0.27
N ASP A 943 -56.64 -11.39 0.73
CA ASP A 943 -55.39 -11.78 0.10
C ASP A 943 -55.54 -13.20 -0.44
N GLY A 944 -55.22 -13.38 -1.73
CA GLY A 944 -55.23 -14.69 -2.37
C GLY A 944 -54.13 -15.64 -1.85
N GLY A 945 -53.14 -15.10 -1.13
CA GLY A 945 -52.12 -15.88 -0.43
C GLY A 945 -52.57 -16.46 0.91
N LEU A 946 -53.69 -16.00 1.47
CA LEU A 946 -54.21 -16.46 2.77
C LEU A 946 -55.28 -17.54 2.64
N GLY A 947 -55.53 -18.26 3.74
CA GLY A 947 -56.59 -19.26 3.81
C GLY A 947 -58.00 -18.68 3.76
N PRO A 948 -59.03 -19.52 3.56
CA PRO A 948 -60.41 -19.07 3.67
C PRO A 948 -60.68 -18.53 5.08
N ASP A 949 -61.33 -17.36 5.17
CA ASP A 949 -61.64 -16.61 6.41
C ASP A 949 -60.44 -15.97 7.12
N GLU A 950 -59.30 -15.81 6.42
CA GLU A 950 -58.12 -15.06 6.85
C GLU A 950 -57.96 -13.77 6.01
N TYR A 951 -57.48 -12.70 6.66
CA TYR A 951 -57.46 -11.37 6.06
C TYR A 951 -56.26 -10.56 6.53
N ASP A 952 -55.87 -9.58 5.73
CA ASP A 952 -54.98 -8.50 6.14
C ASP A 952 -55.78 -7.44 6.91
N TYR A 953 -55.58 -7.36 8.23
CA TYR A 953 -56.19 -6.31 9.05
C TYR A 953 -55.27 -5.11 9.17
N TRP A 954 -55.79 -3.97 8.71
CA TRP A 954 -55.09 -2.70 8.73
C TRP A 954 -55.74 -1.72 9.70
N MET A 955 -54.89 -0.93 10.34
CA MET A 955 -55.31 0.25 11.07
C MET A 955 -54.31 1.36 10.78
N THR A 956 -54.79 2.55 10.44
CA THR A 956 -53.95 3.75 10.39
C THR A 956 -54.63 4.89 11.14
N ALA A 957 -53.86 5.63 11.92
CA ALA A 957 -54.38 6.70 12.76
C ALA A 957 -53.36 7.82 12.93
N ALA A 958 -53.86 9.06 12.94
CA ALA A 958 -53.11 10.28 13.20
C ALA A 958 -53.61 10.93 14.49
N ALA A 959 -52.69 11.31 15.36
CA ALA A 959 -53.00 11.98 16.63
C ALA A 959 -51.99 13.11 16.94
N PRO A 960 -52.45 14.20 17.59
CA PRO A 960 -53.83 14.67 17.62
C PRO A 960 -54.40 14.93 16.21
N SER A 961 -55.71 14.79 15.99
CA SER A 961 -56.28 14.93 14.64
C SER A 961 -56.29 16.36 14.10
N ASP A 962 -56.27 17.36 14.99
CA ASP A 962 -56.27 18.79 14.71
C ASP A 962 -54.85 19.35 14.48
N ALA A 963 -53.85 18.79 15.14
CA ALA A 963 -52.44 19.08 14.91
C ALA A 963 -51.63 17.77 14.96
N PRO A 964 -51.57 17.00 13.86
CA PRO A 964 -50.95 15.68 13.84
C PRO A 964 -49.45 15.70 14.16
N GLU A 965 -49.05 14.87 15.13
CA GLU A 965 -47.65 14.75 15.57
C GLU A 965 -47.14 13.32 15.50
N ILE A 966 -48.04 12.34 15.45
CA ILE A 966 -47.74 10.95 15.20
C ILE A 966 -48.78 10.35 14.25
N VAL A 967 -48.31 9.52 13.32
CA VAL A 967 -49.12 8.54 12.60
C VAL A 967 -48.68 7.16 13.02
N VAL A 968 -49.62 6.33 13.44
CA VAL A 968 -49.39 4.91 13.71
C VAL A 968 -50.19 4.09 12.70
N THR A 969 -49.49 3.28 11.92
CA THR A 969 -50.09 2.29 11.03
C THR A 969 -49.67 0.90 11.47
N SER A 970 -50.61 -0.03 11.54
CA SER A 970 -50.35 -1.43 11.84
C SER A 970 -51.09 -2.36 10.89
N LEU A 971 -50.45 -3.47 10.58
CA LEU A 971 -50.91 -4.59 9.78
C LEU A 971 -50.80 -5.85 10.64
N VAL A 972 -51.84 -6.67 10.67
CA VAL A 972 -51.81 -8.02 11.27
C VAL A 972 -52.57 -8.97 10.35
N GLN A 973 -51.89 -10.00 9.84
CA GLN A 973 -52.55 -11.13 9.21
C GLN A 973 -53.18 -12.02 10.28
N ALA A 974 -54.48 -12.25 10.15
CA ALA A 974 -55.22 -13.00 11.17
C ALA A 974 -56.51 -13.62 10.61
N PRO A 975 -57.04 -14.67 11.28
CA PRO A 975 -58.39 -15.15 11.01
C PRO A 975 -59.47 -14.14 11.47
N GLU A 976 -60.69 -14.25 10.94
CA GLU A 976 -61.78 -13.31 11.22
C GLU A 976 -62.08 -13.08 12.71
N ALA A 977 -61.93 -14.11 13.54
CA ALA A 977 -62.12 -14.03 15.00
C ALA A 977 -61.19 -13.00 15.70
N ARG A 978 -60.12 -12.56 15.01
CA ARG A 978 -59.04 -11.72 15.51
C ARG A 978 -58.99 -10.34 14.82
N LYS A 979 -60.05 -9.95 14.09
CA LYS A 979 -60.12 -8.68 13.32
C LYS A 979 -59.78 -7.38 14.07
N GLY A 980 -59.79 -7.41 15.40
CA GLY A 980 -59.50 -6.25 16.25
C GLY A 980 -58.01 -6.04 16.56
N ASP A 981 -57.14 -6.98 16.22
CA ASP A 981 -55.75 -7.02 16.72
C ASP A 981 -54.91 -5.87 16.17
N ALA A 982 -54.97 -5.57 14.86
CA ALA A 982 -54.29 -4.40 14.30
C ALA A 982 -54.75 -3.09 14.98
N ALA A 983 -56.06 -2.95 15.24
CA ALA A 983 -56.57 -1.77 15.94
C ALA A 983 -56.12 -1.70 17.41
N THR A 984 -55.88 -2.84 18.07
CA THR A 984 -55.29 -2.89 19.42
C THR A 984 -53.85 -2.38 19.40
N VAL A 985 -53.01 -2.89 18.48
CA VAL A 985 -51.60 -2.49 18.36
C VAL A 985 -51.48 -0.98 18.12
N ALA A 986 -52.24 -0.44 17.14
CA ALA A 986 -52.22 1.00 16.87
C ALA A 986 -52.71 1.84 18.06
N GLN A 987 -53.74 1.39 18.77
CA GLN A 987 -54.27 2.08 19.95
C GLN A 987 -53.23 2.11 21.09
N GLU A 988 -52.54 1.02 21.35
CA GLU A 988 -51.54 0.92 22.42
C GLU A 988 -50.29 1.74 22.09
N GLY A 989 -49.81 1.71 20.84
CA GLY A 989 -48.72 2.57 20.39
C GLY A 989 -49.05 4.07 20.50
N LEU A 990 -50.27 4.47 20.08
CA LEU A 990 -50.73 5.84 20.24
C LEU A 990 -50.86 6.24 21.71
N ARG A 991 -51.41 5.37 22.56
CA ARG A 991 -51.50 5.63 24.00
C ARG A 991 -50.12 5.86 24.61
N TYR A 992 -49.19 4.95 24.33
CA TYR A 992 -47.82 5.06 24.82
C TYR A 992 -47.18 6.38 24.39
N TYR A 993 -47.28 6.74 23.11
CA TYR A 993 -46.77 8.01 22.61
C TYR A 993 -47.42 9.22 23.31
N LEU A 994 -48.75 9.24 23.45
CA LEU A 994 -49.44 10.37 24.07
C LEU A 994 -49.09 10.51 25.57
N ASP A 995 -48.94 9.40 26.28
CA ASP A 995 -48.57 9.37 27.70
C ASP A 995 -47.09 9.78 27.92
N HIS A 996 -46.21 9.51 26.94
CA HIS A 996 -44.76 9.77 27.01
C HIS A 996 -44.28 10.80 25.97
N ARG A 997 -45.17 11.67 25.49
CA ARG A 997 -44.94 12.51 24.30
C ARG A 997 -43.65 13.33 24.36
N ALA A 998 -43.40 13.97 25.50
CA ALA A 998 -42.22 14.81 25.69
C ALA A 998 -40.93 13.98 25.66
N ASP A 999 -40.96 12.79 26.26
CA ASP A 999 -39.82 11.88 26.30
C ASP A 999 -39.58 11.27 24.92
N VAL A 1000 -40.61 10.78 24.23
CA VAL A 1000 -40.47 10.21 22.87
C VAL A 1000 -39.94 11.24 21.87
N LEU A 1001 -40.28 12.52 22.01
CA LEU A 1001 -39.78 13.58 21.12
C LEU A 1001 -38.47 14.21 21.58
N ALA A 1002 -37.98 13.91 22.77
CA ALA A 1002 -36.70 14.44 23.24
C ALA A 1002 -35.56 13.91 22.35
N THR A 1003 -34.57 14.76 22.09
CA THR A 1003 -33.35 14.36 21.38
C THR A 1003 -32.20 15.18 21.92
N GLY A 1004 -31.03 14.56 22.09
CA GLY A 1004 -29.80 15.28 22.37
C GLY A 1004 -29.48 16.35 21.31
N PRO A 1005 -28.55 17.27 21.60
CA PRO A 1005 -28.16 18.32 20.65
C PRO A 1005 -27.64 17.71 19.34
N VAL A 1006 -28.04 18.31 18.22
CA VAL A 1006 -27.61 17.95 16.86
C VAL A 1006 -27.26 19.23 16.11
N GLN A 1007 -26.08 19.28 15.51
CA GLN A 1007 -25.61 20.39 14.68
C GLN A 1007 -26.22 20.31 13.28
N ALA A 1008 -26.40 21.46 12.63
CA ALA A 1008 -26.85 21.50 11.24
C ALA A 1008 -25.83 20.79 10.31
N PRO A 1009 -26.28 20.18 9.19
CA PRO A 1009 -25.44 19.41 8.28
C PRO A 1009 -24.27 20.19 7.68
#